data_AF-A0A8W8M689-F1
#
_entry.id   AF-A0A8W8M689-F1
#
_cell.length_a   1.000
_cell.length_b   1.000
_cell.length_c   1.000
_cell.angle_alpha   90.00
_cell.angle_beta   90.00
_cell.angle_gamma   90.00
#
_symmetry.space_group_name_H-M   'P 1'
#
loop_
_entity.id
_entity.type
_entity.pdbx_description
1 polymer ?
#
loop_
_entity_poly.entity_id
_entity_poly.type
_entity_poly.pdbx_seq_one_letter_code
_entity_poly.pdbx_strand_id
1 'polypeptide(L)'
;LSRFGTSLSAIGDIDDDSFQDLAVGAPFEDEMRGAVYIFNGCHRPCLEKWKYSQKITARLLNTNLKGFGSYVSKTQEDIDANEWKDFAVGAYRSGNAVVLRTRPVISIEPKILFNENPVPLNSSGLPCARQLDYPCLEFEVCFNMTGRGIHTGIYINFDLRGDNSMTNSRILINGNESSFRVEDYLLNGTGTTCKNFTGQVEDVGPIFFIFLNEPMVFSVNLSLSGTTQDTAVLPILSHTAPVSHINNVTFKTFCSRDEHCQPHLSGNLSISDDKFDGQYEIFTADISVRNFGDPSTATKIVIHKENSAEWQKGFVTHSNSEKVECTESNETVIICKVVTDPFYPHQLVDISLDFKLDPKKGGAKGYVEFKMTTLYIASGQSDTEEVTISSVRKKRSSVVSVGGKPYEDQKEVDPKAAALIHSIVFGVHNRGPSAVDGLILQISVPWRIDTVNVLNNVNFDEKICKDGAVVTGPNDAQKLNQNELAINCSEKGVDCRLLECKVKQPLNIEELDSVNIELNISSNVVGLLERYKMLKYVVTAKLNLSEESGFEGRFINEDGEALLTMVPREFTFEPKKIDLGIVIGGSVGGLAFLIIVGIVLWKLGFFKRNKRQQVDEYKRRTAIMKRQSRMSKMSAVSKK
;
A
#
# COMPACT_ATOMS: atom_id res chain seq x y z
N LEU A 1 41.94 -79.13 5.29
CA LEU A 1 42.13 -78.24 4.11
C LEU A 1 41.03 -78.55 3.08
N SER A 2 40.36 -77.53 2.54
CA SER A 2 39.30 -77.66 1.52
C SER A 2 39.78 -78.12 0.13
N ARG A 3 41.11 -78.16 -0.07
CA ARG A 3 41.81 -78.34 -1.35
C ARG A 3 41.24 -77.45 -2.47
N PHE A 4 41.08 -76.17 -2.19
CA PHE A 4 40.85 -75.17 -3.22
C PHE A 4 41.95 -75.26 -4.31
N GLY A 5 41.55 -75.23 -5.58
CA GLY A 5 42.46 -75.44 -6.71
C GLY A 5 42.64 -76.90 -7.13
N THR A 6 41.80 -77.83 -6.64
CA THR A 6 41.85 -79.24 -7.08
C THR A 6 41.50 -79.38 -8.57
N SER A 7 40.61 -78.54 -9.07
CA SER A 7 40.29 -78.42 -10.48
C SER A 7 40.29 -76.95 -10.88
N LEU A 8 40.76 -76.67 -12.10
CA LEU A 8 40.87 -75.35 -12.70
C LEU A 8 40.43 -75.49 -14.16
N SER A 9 39.47 -74.69 -14.59
CA SER A 9 39.03 -74.67 -15.99
C SER A 9 38.66 -73.24 -16.40
N ALA A 10 39.16 -72.81 -17.56
CA ALA A 10 38.60 -71.63 -18.22
C ALA A 10 37.19 -71.98 -18.68
N ILE A 11 36.20 -71.16 -18.35
CA ILE A 11 34.78 -71.43 -18.62
C ILE A 11 34.20 -70.54 -19.72
N GLY A 12 35.06 -69.87 -20.49
CA GLY A 12 34.62 -68.87 -21.46
C GLY A 12 34.48 -67.49 -20.83
N ASP A 13 33.95 -66.56 -21.62
CA ASP A 13 33.51 -65.23 -21.18
C ASP A 13 32.03 -65.36 -20.82
N ILE A 14 31.73 -65.48 -19.53
CA ILE A 14 30.38 -65.76 -19.01
C ILE A 14 29.62 -64.50 -18.61
N ASP A 15 30.26 -63.32 -18.61
CA ASP A 15 29.63 -62.02 -18.37
C ASP A 15 29.72 -61.02 -19.53
N ASP A 16 30.30 -61.44 -20.66
CA ASP A 16 30.45 -60.68 -21.92
C ASP A 16 31.25 -59.39 -21.76
N ASP A 17 32.32 -59.46 -20.96
CA ASP A 17 33.24 -58.36 -20.72
C ASP A 17 34.50 -58.42 -21.60
N SER A 18 34.56 -59.39 -22.53
CA SER A 18 35.65 -59.75 -23.44
C SER A 18 36.85 -60.46 -22.80
N PHE A 19 36.80 -60.78 -21.50
CA PHE A 19 37.82 -61.57 -20.82
C PHE A 19 37.37 -63.02 -20.61
N GLN A 20 38.33 -63.92 -20.41
CA GLN A 20 38.04 -65.33 -20.10
C GLN A 20 37.97 -65.53 -18.59
N ASP A 21 36.95 -66.26 -18.16
CA ASP A 21 36.67 -66.51 -16.75
C ASP A 21 37.15 -67.88 -16.29
N LEU A 22 37.41 -67.99 -14.99
CA LEU A 22 38.01 -69.16 -14.36
C LEU A 22 37.09 -69.77 -13.31
N ALA A 23 36.82 -71.07 -13.44
CA ALA A 23 36.21 -71.87 -12.39
C ALA A 23 37.27 -72.64 -11.59
N VAL A 24 37.19 -72.57 -10.26
CA VAL A 24 38.11 -73.22 -9.33
C VAL A 24 37.35 -74.13 -8.37
N GLY A 25 37.69 -75.42 -8.36
CA GLY A 25 37.04 -76.41 -7.51
C GLY A 25 37.66 -76.58 -6.13
N ALA A 26 36.81 -76.75 -5.12
CA ALA A 26 37.15 -77.02 -3.72
C ALA A 26 36.34 -78.21 -3.16
N PRO A 27 36.63 -79.45 -3.58
CA PRO A 27 35.77 -80.61 -3.33
C PRO A 27 35.65 -81.06 -1.87
N PHE A 28 36.51 -80.58 -0.97
CA PHE A 28 36.49 -80.98 0.44
C PHE A 28 35.91 -79.91 1.37
N GLU A 29 35.44 -78.80 0.81
CA GLU A 29 34.76 -77.77 1.58
C GLU A 29 33.40 -78.24 2.09
N ASP A 30 32.90 -77.62 3.17
CA ASP A 30 31.59 -77.90 3.76
C ASP A 30 31.39 -79.41 4.03
N GLU A 31 32.27 -79.99 4.86
CA GLU A 31 32.22 -81.41 5.26
C GLU A 31 32.29 -82.40 4.07
N MET A 32 33.19 -82.16 3.12
CA MET A 32 33.34 -82.94 1.89
C MET A 32 32.16 -82.86 0.90
N ARG A 33 31.24 -81.90 1.08
CA ARG A 33 30.20 -81.64 0.08
C ARG A 33 30.80 -80.98 -1.16
N GLY A 34 31.63 -79.96 -0.95
CA GLY A 34 32.40 -79.28 -1.98
C GLY A 34 31.77 -78.00 -2.52
N ALA A 35 32.57 -77.21 -3.23
CA ALA A 35 32.16 -75.95 -3.85
C ALA A 35 32.95 -75.67 -5.14
N VAL A 36 32.41 -74.78 -5.98
CA VAL A 36 33.10 -74.17 -7.12
C VAL A 36 33.07 -72.66 -6.97
N TYR A 37 34.20 -72.02 -7.22
CA TYR A 37 34.39 -70.58 -7.20
C TYR A 37 34.57 -70.08 -8.62
N ILE A 38 33.87 -69.00 -8.98
CA ILE A 38 33.95 -68.35 -10.28
C ILE A 38 34.72 -67.05 -10.11
N PHE A 39 35.74 -66.87 -10.94
CA PHE A 39 36.55 -65.67 -11.00
C PHE A 39 36.43 -65.08 -12.40
N ASN A 40 35.83 -63.89 -12.51
CA ASN A 40 35.79 -63.19 -13.79
C ASN A 40 37.19 -62.70 -14.17
N GLY A 41 37.54 -62.84 -15.44
CA GLY A 41 38.74 -62.27 -16.02
C GLY A 41 38.67 -60.75 -16.05
N CYS A 42 39.81 -60.06 -16.08
CA CYS A 42 39.85 -58.61 -16.22
C CYS A 42 41.29 -58.13 -16.53
N HIS A 43 41.44 -56.85 -16.86
CA HIS A 43 42.74 -56.24 -17.17
C HIS A 43 43.67 -56.20 -15.95
N ARG A 44 44.99 -56.37 -16.14
CA ARG A 44 46.02 -56.55 -15.09
C ARG A 44 45.83 -55.81 -13.75
N PRO A 45 45.48 -54.50 -13.69
CA PRO A 45 45.29 -53.80 -12.41
C PRO A 45 44.21 -54.40 -11.50
N CYS A 46 43.19 -55.07 -12.03
CA CYS A 46 42.15 -55.72 -11.22
C CYS A 46 42.69 -56.93 -10.43
N LEU A 47 43.80 -57.53 -10.88
CA LEU A 47 44.32 -58.78 -10.32
C LEU A 47 44.87 -58.59 -8.90
N GLU A 48 45.23 -57.36 -8.53
CA GLU A 48 45.70 -57.01 -7.19
C GLU A 48 44.60 -57.14 -6.12
N LYS A 49 43.32 -57.11 -6.52
CA LYS A 49 42.14 -57.26 -5.65
C LYS A 49 41.21 -58.38 -6.12
N TRP A 50 41.73 -59.33 -6.90
CA TRP A 50 40.94 -60.39 -7.53
C TRP A 50 40.23 -61.25 -6.48
N LYS A 51 38.91 -61.27 -6.56
CA LYS A 51 38.03 -62.07 -5.71
C LYS A 51 37.08 -62.84 -6.61
N TYR A 52 36.58 -63.97 -6.10
CA TYR A 52 35.53 -64.70 -6.81
C TYR A 52 34.27 -63.82 -6.90
N SER A 53 33.62 -63.80 -8.05
CA SER A 53 32.34 -63.12 -8.29
C SER A 53 31.17 -63.97 -7.79
N GLN A 54 31.30 -65.30 -7.88
CA GLN A 54 30.28 -66.24 -7.44
C GLN A 54 30.90 -67.46 -6.77
N LYS A 55 30.24 -67.95 -5.72
CA LYS A 55 30.56 -69.23 -5.07
C LYS A 55 29.33 -70.12 -5.11
N ILE A 56 29.48 -71.28 -5.72
CA ILE A 56 28.43 -72.29 -5.87
C ILE A 56 28.75 -73.43 -4.91
N THR A 57 27.95 -73.58 -3.86
CA THR A 57 28.12 -74.67 -2.89
C THR A 57 27.27 -75.86 -3.29
N ALA A 58 27.79 -77.07 -3.06
CA ALA A 58 27.04 -78.30 -3.28
C ALA A 58 25.69 -78.30 -2.56
N ARG A 59 25.66 -77.78 -1.32
CA ARG A 59 24.46 -77.72 -0.47
C ARG A 59 23.34 -76.88 -1.07
N LEU A 60 23.65 -75.83 -1.83
CA LEU A 60 22.66 -74.99 -2.51
C LEU A 60 21.90 -75.76 -3.59
N LEU A 61 22.58 -76.72 -4.23
CA LEU A 61 22.06 -77.49 -5.36
C LEU A 61 21.34 -78.76 -4.88
N ASN A 62 22.02 -79.54 -4.03
CA ASN A 62 21.49 -80.77 -3.47
C ASN A 62 22.33 -81.18 -2.24
N THR A 63 21.65 -81.42 -1.11
CA THR A 63 22.28 -81.74 0.18
C THR A 63 23.09 -83.05 0.19
N ASN A 64 22.86 -83.95 -0.78
CA ASN A 64 23.53 -85.25 -0.89
C ASN A 64 24.83 -85.22 -1.71
N LEU A 65 25.14 -84.12 -2.39
CA LEU A 65 26.34 -84.02 -3.21
C LEU A 65 27.60 -84.09 -2.36
N LYS A 66 28.57 -84.92 -2.79
CA LYS A 66 29.88 -85.05 -2.15
C LYS A 66 31.01 -84.99 -3.16
N GLY A 67 32.06 -84.25 -2.84
CA GLY A 67 33.19 -84.02 -3.73
C GLY A 67 32.89 -83.09 -4.91
N PHE A 68 31.87 -82.23 -4.81
CA PHE A 68 31.51 -81.26 -5.85
C PHE A 68 32.65 -80.27 -6.09
N GLY A 69 33.02 -80.04 -7.35
CA GLY A 69 34.23 -79.29 -7.70
C GLY A 69 35.49 -80.16 -7.82
N SER A 70 35.34 -81.49 -7.81
CA SER A 70 36.45 -82.42 -8.08
C SER A 70 36.98 -82.34 -9.51
N TYR A 71 36.10 -81.97 -10.44
CA TYR A 71 36.41 -81.73 -11.85
C TYR A 71 35.48 -80.64 -12.38
N VAL A 72 35.99 -79.79 -13.26
CA VAL A 72 35.21 -78.84 -14.06
C VAL A 72 35.48 -79.15 -15.53
N SER A 73 34.45 -79.22 -16.35
CA SER A 73 34.59 -79.56 -17.78
C SER A 73 35.48 -78.56 -18.51
N LYS A 74 36.29 -79.09 -19.45
CA LYS A 74 37.18 -78.30 -20.31
C LYS A 74 36.48 -77.75 -21.56
N THR A 75 35.41 -78.42 -21.98
CA THR A 75 34.56 -78.02 -23.09
C THR A 75 33.33 -77.32 -22.53
N GLN A 76 32.96 -76.21 -23.14
CA GLN A 76 31.74 -75.46 -22.84
C GLN A 76 30.86 -75.50 -24.08
N GLU A 77 29.63 -75.91 -23.89
CA GLU A 77 28.61 -76.04 -24.93
C GLU A 77 27.35 -75.35 -24.42
N ASP A 78 26.64 -74.65 -25.30
CA ASP A 78 25.32 -74.11 -25.00
C ASP A 78 24.32 -75.27 -25.08
N ILE A 79 23.85 -75.75 -23.92
CA ILE A 79 22.99 -76.95 -23.88
C ILE A 79 21.50 -76.62 -23.95
N ASP A 80 21.13 -75.34 -23.78
CA ASP A 80 19.74 -74.89 -23.81
C ASP A 80 19.44 -73.86 -24.91
N ALA A 81 20.37 -73.67 -25.84
CA ALA A 81 20.26 -72.80 -27.01
C ALA A 81 19.98 -71.33 -26.64
N ASN A 82 20.54 -70.87 -25.51
CA ASN A 82 20.37 -69.49 -25.04
C ASN A 82 21.48 -68.53 -25.52
N GLU A 83 22.42 -69.02 -26.34
CA GLU A 83 23.64 -68.37 -26.85
C GLU A 83 24.78 -68.21 -25.84
N TRP A 84 24.62 -68.71 -24.62
CA TRP A 84 25.63 -68.70 -23.56
C TRP A 84 26.15 -70.12 -23.29
N LYS A 85 27.46 -70.23 -23.08
CA LYS A 85 28.10 -71.54 -22.95
C LYS A 85 28.00 -72.06 -21.51
N ASP A 86 27.60 -73.32 -21.38
CA ASP A 86 27.43 -73.97 -20.09
C ASP A 86 28.59 -74.90 -19.75
N PHE A 87 28.70 -75.28 -18.48
CA PHE A 87 29.76 -76.18 -18.03
C PHE A 87 29.28 -77.19 -16.98
N ALA A 88 29.99 -78.31 -16.89
CA ALA A 88 29.67 -79.39 -15.97
C ALA A 88 30.69 -79.51 -14.83
N VAL A 89 30.21 -79.83 -13.64
CA VAL A 89 31.00 -80.01 -12.42
C VAL A 89 30.80 -81.40 -11.85
N GLY A 90 31.90 -82.09 -11.59
CA GLY A 90 31.92 -83.44 -11.02
C GLY A 90 31.80 -83.45 -9.49
N ALA A 91 30.99 -84.37 -8.98
CA ALA A 91 30.84 -84.72 -7.57
C ALA A 91 31.09 -86.23 -7.38
N TYR A 92 32.35 -86.64 -7.57
CA TYR A 92 32.71 -88.06 -7.70
C TYR A 92 32.38 -88.92 -6.46
N ARG A 93 32.34 -88.35 -5.26
CA ARG A 93 32.09 -89.11 -4.01
C ARG A 93 30.64 -89.50 -3.84
N SER A 94 29.72 -88.77 -4.48
CA SER A 94 28.30 -89.13 -4.53
C SER A 94 27.90 -89.76 -5.88
N GLY A 95 28.82 -89.84 -6.85
CA GLY A 95 28.56 -90.42 -8.17
C GLY A 95 27.72 -89.51 -9.08
N ASN A 96 27.80 -88.18 -8.90
CA ASN A 96 27.01 -87.23 -9.68
C ASN A 96 27.89 -86.32 -10.57
N ALA A 97 27.28 -85.84 -11.66
CA ALA A 97 27.74 -84.68 -12.42
C ALA A 97 26.59 -83.66 -12.45
N VAL A 98 26.93 -82.38 -12.31
CA VAL A 98 25.96 -81.27 -12.32
C VAL A 98 26.28 -80.37 -13.50
N VAL A 99 25.31 -80.09 -14.36
CA VAL A 99 25.44 -79.08 -15.41
C VAL A 99 24.95 -77.74 -14.88
N LEU A 100 25.80 -76.72 -14.96
CA LEU A 100 25.50 -75.36 -14.56
C LEU A 100 25.28 -74.54 -15.83
N ARG A 101 24.06 -74.00 -15.95
CA ARG A 101 23.68 -73.15 -17.06
C ARG A 101 24.00 -71.69 -16.77
N THR A 102 24.56 -71.00 -17.76
CA THR A 102 24.87 -69.58 -17.71
C THR A 102 23.62 -68.76 -18.02
N ARG A 103 23.53 -67.57 -17.43
CA ARG A 103 22.38 -66.67 -17.60
C ARG A 103 22.73 -65.59 -18.62
N PRO A 104 21.84 -65.22 -19.54
CA PRO A 104 22.10 -64.10 -20.43
C PRO A 104 22.37 -62.80 -19.67
N VAL A 105 23.50 -62.16 -19.94
CA VAL A 105 23.86 -60.87 -19.34
C VAL A 105 23.39 -59.73 -20.24
N ILE A 106 22.62 -58.82 -19.67
CA ILE A 106 21.98 -57.72 -20.38
C ILE A 106 22.35 -56.39 -19.73
N SER A 107 22.43 -55.34 -20.54
CA SER A 107 22.58 -53.96 -20.07
C SER A 107 21.35 -53.17 -20.49
N ILE A 108 20.74 -52.48 -19.52
CA ILE A 108 19.60 -51.60 -19.75
C ILE A 108 20.01 -50.22 -19.23
N GLU A 109 20.17 -49.26 -20.12
CA GLU A 109 20.53 -47.89 -19.77
C GLU A 109 19.26 -47.03 -19.71
N PRO A 110 18.82 -46.57 -18.52
CA PRO A 110 17.69 -45.65 -18.41
C PRO A 110 18.13 -44.21 -18.74
N LYS A 111 17.26 -43.45 -19.39
CA LYS A 111 17.43 -42.01 -19.66
C LYS A 111 16.12 -41.27 -19.48
N ILE A 112 16.21 -40.05 -18.94
CA ILE A 112 15.08 -39.12 -18.82
C ILE A 112 15.33 -38.01 -19.83
N LEU A 113 14.43 -37.83 -20.79
CA LEU A 113 14.54 -36.83 -21.84
C LEU A 113 13.39 -35.84 -21.70
N PHE A 114 13.70 -34.58 -21.45
CA PHE A 114 12.72 -33.50 -21.35
C PHE A 114 12.46 -32.91 -22.73
N ASN A 115 11.20 -32.73 -23.12
CA ASN A 115 10.85 -32.11 -24.40
C ASN A 115 11.30 -30.65 -24.44
N GLU A 116 11.15 -29.96 -23.30
CA GLU A 116 11.62 -28.58 -23.10
C GLU A 116 12.40 -28.47 -21.80
N ASN A 117 13.59 -27.86 -21.87
CA ASN A 117 14.39 -27.46 -20.73
C ASN A 117 15.15 -26.17 -21.14
N PRO A 118 14.86 -25.01 -20.54
CA PRO A 118 14.08 -24.81 -19.32
C PRO A 118 12.54 -24.79 -19.53
N VAL A 119 11.79 -25.20 -18.49
CA VAL A 119 10.31 -25.29 -18.47
C VAL A 119 9.68 -23.91 -18.45
N PRO A 120 8.77 -23.58 -19.37
CA PRO A 120 8.12 -22.27 -19.39
C PRO A 120 7.21 -22.07 -18.16
N LEU A 121 7.21 -20.86 -17.62
CA LEU A 121 6.34 -20.50 -16.50
C LEU A 121 4.87 -20.34 -16.92
N ASN A 122 4.63 -20.03 -18.19
CA ASN A 122 3.31 -20.02 -18.78
C ASN A 122 3.15 -21.26 -19.67
N SER A 123 2.20 -22.11 -19.33
CA SER A 123 1.90 -23.36 -20.03
C SER A 123 0.73 -23.25 -21.01
N SER A 124 0.17 -22.05 -21.22
CA SER A 124 -0.88 -21.80 -22.20
C SER A 124 -0.48 -22.32 -23.58
N GLY A 125 -1.25 -23.27 -24.12
CA GLY A 125 -1.01 -23.89 -25.42
C GLY A 125 -0.13 -25.14 -25.40
N LEU A 126 0.43 -25.54 -24.25
CA LEU A 126 1.08 -26.84 -24.10
C LEU A 126 0.02 -27.95 -23.88
N PRO A 127 0.20 -29.16 -24.45
CA PRO A 127 -0.72 -30.28 -24.25
C PRO A 127 -0.89 -30.69 -22.78
N CYS A 128 0.11 -30.42 -21.94
CA CYS A 128 0.09 -30.73 -20.51
C CYS A 128 -0.74 -29.75 -19.66
N ALA A 129 -1.20 -28.63 -20.21
CA ALA A 129 -1.98 -27.62 -19.50
C ALA A 129 -3.45 -28.08 -19.35
N ARG A 130 -3.81 -28.66 -18.19
CA ARG A 130 -5.16 -29.13 -17.86
C ARG A 130 -6.09 -27.97 -17.46
N GLN A 131 -6.25 -26.97 -18.33
CA GLN A 131 -7.08 -25.76 -18.07
C GLN A 131 -6.61 -24.88 -16.89
N LEU A 132 -5.40 -25.13 -16.37
CA LEU A 132 -4.72 -24.33 -15.36
C LEU A 132 -3.47 -23.72 -15.99
N ASP A 133 -3.21 -22.43 -15.74
CA ASP A 133 -2.03 -21.71 -16.25
C ASP A 133 -0.74 -22.00 -15.43
N TYR A 134 -0.68 -23.15 -14.76
CA TYR A 134 0.50 -23.54 -13.98
C TYR A 134 1.58 -24.14 -14.87
N PRO A 135 2.88 -23.92 -14.55
CA PRO A 135 3.97 -24.51 -15.32
C PRO A 135 3.82 -26.04 -15.44
N CYS A 136 4.00 -26.55 -16.66
CA CYS A 136 3.94 -27.98 -16.93
C CYS A 136 5.01 -28.37 -17.94
N LEU A 137 5.39 -29.65 -17.95
CA LEU A 137 6.40 -30.18 -18.85
C LEU A 137 6.03 -31.59 -19.34
N GLU A 138 6.41 -31.90 -20.57
CA GLU A 138 6.32 -33.25 -21.13
C GLU A 138 7.72 -33.85 -21.22
N PHE A 139 7.83 -35.12 -20.87
CA PHE A 139 9.11 -35.82 -20.87
C PHE A 139 8.92 -37.31 -21.09
N GLU A 140 9.97 -37.97 -21.55
CA GLU A 140 9.97 -39.41 -21.78
C GLU A 140 11.07 -40.10 -20.96
N VAL A 141 10.73 -41.30 -20.48
CA VAL A 141 11.69 -42.20 -19.85
C VAL A 141 11.98 -43.31 -20.84
N CYS A 142 13.23 -43.37 -21.29
CA CYS A 142 13.71 -44.28 -22.31
C CYS A 142 14.65 -45.32 -21.70
N PHE A 143 14.54 -46.56 -22.17
CA PHE A 143 15.38 -47.68 -21.78
C PHE A 143 16.07 -48.23 -23.02
N ASN A 144 17.40 -48.12 -23.08
CA ASN A 144 18.19 -48.69 -24.15
C ASN A 144 18.73 -50.05 -23.71
N MET A 145 18.22 -51.13 -24.32
CA MET A 145 18.59 -52.50 -23.97
C MET A 145 19.58 -53.09 -24.98
N THR A 146 20.67 -53.66 -24.47
CA THR A 146 21.68 -54.37 -25.24
C THR A 146 22.03 -55.69 -24.56
N GLY A 147 22.25 -56.75 -25.33
CA GLY A 147 22.71 -58.04 -24.83
C GLY A 147 22.57 -59.12 -25.90
N ARG A 148 23.33 -60.22 -25.75
CA ARG A 148 23.28 -61.40 -26.63
C ARG A 148 22.19 -62.37 -26.20
N GLY A 149 21.63 -63.14 -27.13
CA GLY A 149 20.59 -64.14 -26.84
C GLY A 149 19.23 -63.57 -26.44
N ILE A 150 18.98 -62.26 -26.60
CA ILE A 150 17.68 -61.64 -26.28
C ILE A 150 16.78 -61.64 -27.52
N HIS A 151 16.03 -62.74 -27.70
CA HIS A 151 15.09 -62.91 -28.82
C HIS A 151 13.64 -62.59 -28.46
N THR A 152 13.33 -62.43 -27.18
CA THR A 152 11.99 -62.15 -26.63
C THR A 152 12.00 -60.88 -25.79
N GLY A 153 10.82 -60.32 -25.52
CA GLY A 153 10.70 -59.11 -24.72
C GLY A 153 10.94 -59.35 -23.23
N ILE A 154 11.57 -58.39 -22.56
CA ILE A 154 11.94 -58.46 -21.13
C ILE A 154 11.06 -57.50 -20.33
N TYR A 155 10.54 -57.96 -19.20
CA TYR A 155 9.73 -57.16 -18.29
C TYR A 155 10.59 -56.50 -17.20
N ILE A 156 10.48 -55.18 -17.09
CA ILE A 156 11.13 -54.38 -16.05
C ILE A 156 10.10 -53.68 -15.16
N ASN A 157 10.51 -53.42 -13.93
CA ASN A 157 9.83 -52.51 -13.02
C ASN A 157 10.69 -51.25 -12.87
N PHE A 158 10.09 -50.08 -12.89
CA PHE A 158 10.82 -48.84 -12.64
C PHE A 158 10.06 -47.85 -11.78
N ASP A 159 10.81 -47.16 -10.92
CA ASP A 159 10.33 -46.12 -10.03
C ASP A 159 10.85 -44.77 -10.52
N LEU A 160 9.92 -43.90 -10.94
CA LEU A 160 10.19 -42.53 -11.35
C LEU A 160 9.87 -41.59 -10.18
N ARG A 161 10.75 -40.62 -9.90
CA ARG A 161 10.50 -39.55 -8.93
C ARG A 161 10.75 -38.19 -9.54
N GLY A 162 9.80 -37.29 -9.35
CA GLY A 162 9.85 -35.90 -9.75
C GLY A 162 10.34 -35.05 -8.59
N ASP A 163 11.39 -34.27 -8.86
CA ASP A 163 11.99 -33.29 -7.95
C ASP A 163 12.44 -33.83 -6.57
N ASN A 164 13.54 -34.57 -6.58
CA ASN A 164 14.24 -35.06 -5.39
C ASN A 164 15.04 -33.98 -4.65
N SER A 165 15.07 -32.73 -5.15
CA SER A 165 15.85 -31.65 -4.55
C SER A 165 15.21 -31.10 -3.28
N MET A 166 13.92 -31.39 -3.04
CA MET A 166 13.14 -30.86 -1.94
C MET A 166 12.41 -31.96 -1.17
N THR A 167 12.04 -31.65 0.08
CA THR A 167 11.18 -32.53 0.90
C THR A 167 9.77 -32.62 0.35
N ASN A 168 9.24 -31.50 -0.14
CA ASN A 168 7.97 -31.45 -0.88
C ASN A 168 8.31 -31.20 -2.34
N SER A 169 8.00 -32.18 -3.19
CA SER A 169 8.23 -32.06 -4.63
C SER A 169 7.43 -30.90 -5.21
N ARG A 170 8.06 -30.08 -6.06
CA ARG A 170 7.36 -29.00 -6.77
C ARG A 170 6.48 -29.49 -7.91
N ILE A 171 6.55 -30.79 -8.27
CA ILE A 171 5.90 -31.32 -9.46
C ILE A 171 5.16 -32.64 -9.18
N LEU A 172 3.96 -32.74 -9.75
CA LEU A 172 3.15 -33.95 -9.77
C LEU A 172 3.29 -34.63 -11.14
N ILE A 173 3.65 -35.91 -11.12
CA ILE A 173 3.72 -36.75 -12.31
C ILE A 173 2.30 -37.20 -12.67
N ASN A 174 1.92 -37.01 -13.92
CA ASN A 174 0.59 -37.23 -14.47
C ASN A 174 -0.54 -36.53 -13.65
N GLY A 175 -0.17 -35.50 -12.87
CA GLY A 175 -1.05 -34.70 -12.02
C GLY A 175 -1.62 -35.41 -10.78
N ASN A 176 -1.01 -36.52 -10.33
CA ASN A 176 -1.49 -37.26 -9.16
C ASN A 176 -0.46 -37.33 -8.02
N GLU A 177 0.75 -37.84 -8.30
CA GLU A 177 1.76 -38.14 -7.29
C GLU A 177 3.14 -37.65 -7.73
N SER A 178 4.02 -37.31 -6.76
CA SER A 178 5.41 -36.93 -7.04
C SER A 178 6.32 -38.10 -7.42
N SER A 179 5.84 -39.33 -7.22
CA SER A 179 6.51 -40.55 -7.65
C SER A 179 5.55 -41.45 -8.41
N PHE A 180 6.07 -42.21 -9.37
CA PHE A 180 5.27 -43.13 -10.17
C PHE A 180 6.01 -44.44 -10.36
N ARG A 181 5.39 -45.55 -9.95
CA ARG A 181 5.92 -46.90 -10.14
C ARG A 181 5.23 -47.56 -11.33
N VAL A 182 6.02 -48.11 -12.24
CA VAL A 182 5.52 -48.92 -13.36
C VAL A 182 5.99 -50.34 -13.15
N GLU A 183 5.03 -51.27 -13.15
CA GLU A 183 5.30 -52.71 -13.05
C GLU A 183 5.10 -53.38 -14.41
N ASP A 184 5.87 -54.44 -14.65
CA ASP A 184 5.81 -55.28 -15.86
C ASP A 184 5.82 -54.46 -17.17
N TYR A 185 6.72 -53.47 -17.26
CA TYR A 185 6.94 -52.75 -18.50
C TYR A 185 7.76 -53.58 -19.48
N LEU A 186 7.18 -53.87 -20.65
CA LEU A 186 7.79 -54.72 -21.67
C LEU A 186 8.79 -53.94 -22.53
N LEU A 187 10.04 -54.41 -22.58
CA LEU A 187 11.06 -53.97 -23.52
C LEU A 187 11.12 -54.95 -24.71
N ASN A 188 10.81 -54.48 -25.92
CA ASN A 188 10.72 -55.32 -27.11
C ASN A 188 12.09 -55.53 -27.76
N GLY A 189 12.86 -56.51 -27.27
CA GLY A 189 14.16 -56.88 -27.85
C GLY A 189 15.21 -55.78 -27.71
N THR A 190 16.30 -55.88 -28.48
CA THR A 190 17.40 -54.90 -28.42
C THR A 190 16.99 -53.55 -29.02
N GLY A 191 17.45 -52.46 -28.41
CA GLY A 191 17.14 -51.09 -28.83
C GLY A 191 16.49 -50.25 -27.73
N THR A 192 15.98 -49.08 -28.11
CA THR A 192 15.40 -48.09 -27.19
C THR A 192 13.89 -48.18 -27.16
N THR A 193 13.32 -48.34 -25.97
CA THR A 193 11.86 -48.28 -25.71
C THR A 193 11.56 -47.15 -24.75
N CYS A 194 10.61 -46.28 -25.07
CA CYS A 194 10.28 -45.08 -24.28
C CYS A 194 8.83 -45.06 -23.79
N LYS A 195 8.61 -44.44 -22.64
CA LYS A 195 7.27 -44.15 -22.09
C LYS A 195 7.15 -42.67 -21.77
N ASN A 196 6.06 -42.05 -22.24
CA ASN A 196 5.79 -40.62 -22.05
C ASN A 196 5.13 -40.35 -20.71
N PHE A 197 5.49 -39.21 -20.13
CA PHE A 197 4.96 -38.69 -18.87
C PHE A 197 4.70 -37.19 -19.00
N THR A 198 3.78 -36.70 -18.18
CA THR A 198 3.57 -35.26 -17.99
C THR A 198 3.88 -34.88 -16.55
N GLY A 199 4.45 -33.71 -16.36
CA GLY A 199 4.70 -33.11 -15.05
C GLY A 199 3.91 -31.81 -14.92
N GLN A 200 3.26 -31.61 -13.79
CA GLN A 200 2.45 -30.42 -13.49
C GLN A 200 2.87 -29.83 -12.15
N VAL A 201 3.11 -28.52 -12.10
CA VAL A 201 3.36 -27.83 -10.83
C VAL A 201 2.06 -27.75 -10.04
N GLU A 202 2.12 -28.13 -8.75
CA GLU A 202 0.95 -28.20 -7.86
C GLU A 202 0.49 -26.81 -7.39
N ASP A 203 1.45 -25.94 -7.02
CA ASP A 203 1.21 -24.61 -6.47
C ASP A 203 2.24 -23.62 -6.98
N VAL A 204 1.77 -22.43 -7.40
CA VAL A 204 2.57 -21.31 -7.91
C VAL A 204 2.48 -20.13 -6.93
N GLY A 205 2.58 -20.42 -5.64
CA GLY A 205 2.62 -19.44 -4.56
C GLY A 205 4.03 -18.89 -4.27
N PRO A 206 4.19 -18.07 -3.21
CA PRO A 206 5.48 -17.46 -2.86
C PRO A 206 6.62 -18.45 -2.65
N ILE A 207 6.33 -19.64 -2.12
CA ILE A 207 7.33 -20.69 -1.87
C ILE A 207 7.91 -21.23 -3.18
N PHE A 208 7.07 -21.41 -4.21
CA PHE A 208 7.53 -21.83 -5.54
C PHE A 208 8.57 -20.85 -6.11
N PHE A 209 8.31 -19.54 -5.98
CA PHE A 209 9.20 -18.50 -6.49
C PHE A 209 10.52 -18.37 -5.72
N ILE A 210 10.54 -18.66 -4.41
CA ILE A 210 11.79 -18.69 -3.62
C ILE A 210 12.78 -19.70 -4.21
N PHE A 211 12.28 -20.82 -4.71
CA PHE A 211 13.11 -21.90 -5.25
C PHE A 211 13.08 -22.00 -6.77
N LEU A 212 12.63 -20.95 -7.47
CA LEU A 212 12.48 -20.97 -8.92
C LEU A 212 13.81 -21.27 -9.64
N ASN A 213 14.93 -20.78 -9.08
CA ASN A 213 16.27 -20.97 -9.63
C ASN A 213 16.91 -22.33 -9.26
N GLU A 214 16.30 -23.09 -8.33
CA GLU A 214 16.82 -24.40 -7.96
C GLU A 214 16.38 -25.45 -8.99
N PRO A 215 17.30 -26.24 -9.58
CA PRO A 215 16.94 -27.25 -10.57
C PRO A 215 16.05 -28.33 -9.96
N MET A 216 14.99 -28.73 -10.66
CA MET A 216 14.22 -29.93 -10.31
C MET A 216 15.03 -31.17 -10.69
N VAL A 217 15.29 -32.02 -9.70
CA VAL A 217 16.09 -33.24 -9.88
C VAL A 217 15.16 -34.44 -10.10
N PHE A 218 15.13 -34.99 -11.30
CA PHE A 218 14.34 -36.19 -11.62
C PHE A 218 15.22 -37.42 -11.52
N SER A 219 14.67 -38.52 -11.01
CA SER A 219 15.38 -39.80 -10.96
C SER A 219 14.49 -40.94 -11.41
N VAL A 220 15.09 -41.88 -12.15
CA VAL A 220 14.48 -43.18 -12.46
C VAL A 220 15.40 -44.29 -11.94
N ASN A 221 14.81 -45.28 -11.27
CA ASN A 221 15.47 -46.51 -10.85
C ASN A 221 14.77 -47.71 -11.48
N LEU A 222 15.51 -48.62 -12.09
CA LEU A 222 14.98 -49.82 -12.72
C LEU A 222 15.35 -51.10 -11.97
N SER A 223 14.53 -52.13 -12.15
CA SER A 223 14.78 -53.50 -11.72
C SER A 223 14.15 -54.48 -12.71
N LEU A 224 14.66 -55.71 -12.78
CA LEU A 224 14.01 -56.77 -13.54
C LEU A 224 12.75 -57.23 -12.80
N SER A 225 11.63 -57.38 -13.51
CA SER A 225 10.37 -57.81 -12.87
C SER A 225 10.41 -59.29 -12.45
N GLY A 226 11.13 -60.12 -13.20
CA GLY A 226 11.16 -61.57 -13.02
C GLY A 226 10.02 -62.30 -13.74
N THR A 227 9.04 -61.57 -14.29
CA THR A 227 8.02 -62.06 -15.21
C THR A 227 8.64 -62.43 -16.57
N THR A 228 8.33 -63.62 -17.10
CA THR A 228 8.84 -64.11 -18.39
C THR A 228 7.72 -64.60 -19.29
N GLN A 229 7.86 -64.41 -20.60
CA GLN A 229 6.99 -65.05 -21.58
C GLN A 229 7.37 -66.50 -21.88
N ASP A 230 8.65 -66.91 -21.88
CA ASP A 230 8.98 -68.29 -22.33
C ASP A 230 10.41 -68.81 -22.00
N THR A 231 11.16 -68.18 -21.09
CA THR A 231 12.56 -68.57 -20.83
C THR A 231 12.71 -69.29 -19.49
N ALA A 232 13.15 -70.56 -19.53
CA ALA A 232 13.49 -71.33 -18.32
C ALA A 232 14.70 -70.76 -17.55
N VAL A 233 15.52 -69.91 -18.17
CA VAL A 233 16.66 -69.21 -17.58
C VAL A 233 16.43 -67.69 -17.67
N LEU A 234 16.38 -67.03 -16.51
CA LEU A 234 16.17 -65.58 -16.44
C LEU A 234 17.45 -64.82 -16.78
N PRO A 235 17.39 -63.76 -17.59
CA PRO A 235 18.54 -62.88 -17.80
C PRO A 235 18.94 -62.19 -16.49
N ILE A 236 20.17 -61.69 -16.44
CA ILE A 236 20.72 -60.91 -15.32
C ILE A 236 21.27 -59.58 -15.83
N LEU A 237 21.09 -58.52 -15.05
CA LEU A 237 21.71 -57.23 -15.35
C LEU A 237 23.22 -57.34 -15.18
N SER A 238 23.95 -56.78 -16.14
CA SER A 238 25.40 -56.59 -16.04
C SER A 238 25.74 -55.79 -14.78
N HIS A 239 26.79 -56.22 -14.07
CA HIS A 239 27.24 -55.57 -12.84
C HIS A 239 27.75 -54.13 -13.05
N THR A 240 28.13 -53.79 -14.28
CA THR A 240 28.64 -52.46 -14.64
C THR A 240 27.56 -51.55 -15.22
N ALA A 241 26.37 -52.08 -15.53
CA ALA A 241 25.31 -51.31 -16.15
C ALA A 241 24.62 -50.39 -15.13
N PRO A 242 24.37 -49.11 -15.47
CA PRO A 242 23.63 -48.21 -14.59
C PRO A 242 22.17 -48.64 -14.51
N VAL A 243 21.69 -48.92 -13.30
CA VAL A 243 20.27 -49.24 -13.03
C VAL A 243 19.45 -48.00 -12.67
N SER A 244 20.06 -46.82 -12.73
CA SER A 244 19.40 -45.57 -12.42
C SER A 244 19.95 -44.44 -13.27
N HIS A 245 19.12 -43.42 -13.45
CA HIS A 245 19.50 -42.19 -14.12
C HIS A 245 18.90 -41.00 -13.39
N ILE A 246 19.69 -39.94 -13.28
CA ILE A 246 19.28 -38.67 -12.71
C ILE A 246 19.46 -37.62 -13.80
N ASN A 247 18.42 -36.83 -14.03
CA ASN A 247 18.49 -35.68 -14.92
C ASN A 247 17.80 -34.49 -14.28
N ASN A 248 18.26 -33.28 -14.63
CA ASN A 248 17.79 -32.05 -14.02
C ASN A 248 17.08 -31.19 -15.05
N VAL A 249 16.02 -30.52 -14.62
CA VAL A 249 15.29 -29.56 -15.42
C VAL A 249 15.10 -28.28 -14.62
N THR A 250 15.29 -27.13 -15.27
CA THR A 250 15.14 -25.81 -14.64
C THR A 250 13.88 -25.13 -15.16
N PHE A 251 13.34 -24.17 -14.41
CA PHE A 251 12.32 -23.27 -14.95
C PHE A 251 12.99 -22.20 -15.83
N LYS A 252 12.24 -21.66 -16.79
CA LYS A 252 12.70 -20.55 -17.61
C LYS A 252 12.69 -19.31 -16.74
N THR A 253 13.88 -18.89 -16.32
CA THR A 253 14.06 -17.71 -15.47
C THR A 253 14.76 -16.59 -16.27
N PHE A 254 14.23 -15.38 -16.14
CA PHE A 254 14.79 -14.09 -16.59
C PHE A 254 14.87 -13.79 -18.09
N CYS A 255 13.81 -13.14 -18.60
CA CYS A 255 13.68 -12.53 -19.92
C CYS A 255 13.49 -13.53 -21.07
N SER A 256 12.47 -13.30 -21.89
CA SER A 256 12.15 -14.18 -23.01
C SER A 256 13.16 -14.01 -24.16
N ARG A 257 14.01 -15.02 -24.41
CA ARG A 257 14.83 -15.26 -25.63
C ARG A 257 15.83 -14.17 -26.07
N ASP A 258 15.66 -12.92 -25.68
CA ASP A 258 16.51 -11.78 -25.99
C ASP A 258 17.06 -11.20 -24.68
N GLU A 259 18.27 -10.65 -24.69
CA GLU A 259 19.01 -10.14 -23.52
C GLU A 259 18.32 -8.97 -22.76
N HIS A 260 17.04 -8.68 -23.04
CA HIS A 260 16.27 -7.57 -22.47
C HIS A 260 14.93 -8.05 -21.90
N CYS A 261 14.73 -7.91 -20.59
CA CYS A 261 13.45 -8.11 -19.92
C CYS A 261 12.49 -6.98 -20.27
N GLN A 262 11.26 -7.34 -20.65
CA GLN A 262 10.16 -6.42 -20.90
C GLN A 262 9.02 -6.70 -19.91
N PRO A 263 9.08 -6.14 -18.69
CA PRO A 263 7.93 -6.15 -17.78
C PRO A 263 6.78 -5.35 -18.40
N HIS A 264 5.56 -5.69 -17.98
CA HIS A 264 4.35 -4.96 -18.37
C HIS A 264 3.49 -4.78 -17.12
N LEU A 265 3.71 -3.70 -16.38
CA LEU A 265 2.92 -3.36 -15.20
C LEU A 265 1.68 -2.61 -15.63
N SER A 266 0.52 -3.15 -15.25
CA SER A 266 -0.76 -2.45 -15.38
C SER A 266 -1.43 -2.31 -14.02
N GLY A 267 -2.03 -1.16 -13.80
CA GLY A 267 -2.29 -0.58 -12.50
C GLY A 267 -3.49 0.33 -12.54
N ASN A 268 -4.38 0.16 -11.58
CA ASN A 268 -5.57 0.96 -11.41
C ASN A 268 -5.53 1.71 -10.07
N LEU A 269 -5.97 2.97 -10.08
CA LEU A 269 -6.21 3.76 -8.88
C LEU A 269 -7.65 4.26 -8.92
N SER A 270 -8.47 3.80 -7.97
CA SER A 270 -9.86 4.20 -7.82
C SER A 270 -10.09 4.81 -6.45
N ILE A 271 -10.95 5.83 -6.36
CA ILE A 271 -11.42 6.35 -5.08
C ILE A 271 -12.81 5.79 -4.80
N SER A 272 -12.95 5.14 -3.64
CA SER A 272 -14.24 4.76 -3.08
C SER A 272 -14.79 5.95 -2.30
N ASP A 273 -15.95 6.47 -2.73
CA ASP A 273 -16.74 7.57 -2.14
C ASP A 273 -16.40 8.97 -2.70
N ASP A 274 -17.38 9.61 -3.37
CA ASP A 274 -17.19 10.79 -4.23
C ASP A 274 -17.96 12.05 -3.77
N LYS A 275 -18.42 12.10 -2.51
CA LYS A 275 -19.33 13.14 -2.02
C LYS A 275 -18.92 13.70 -0.66
N PHE A 276 -18.29 14.88 -0.63
CA PHE A 276 -17.77 15.45 0.63
C PHE A 276 -17.96 16.96 0.83
N ASP A 277 -18.57 17.40 1.94
CA ASP A 277 -19.00 18.80 2.23
C ASP A 277 -17.93 19.65 2.99
N GLY A 278 -16.65 19.30 2.88
CA GLY A 278 -15.54 20.11 3.40
C GLY A 278 -15.33 20.10 4.93
N GLN A 279 -16.05 19.27 5.68
CA GLN A 279 -16.00 19.20 7.15
C GLN A 279 -15.19 18.03 7.73
N TYR A 280 -14.09 17.63 7.07
CA TYR A 280 -13.17 16.55 7.48
C TYR A 280 -13.70 15.12 7.26
N GLU A 281 -13.97 14.76 6.01
CA GLU A 281 -14.27 13.37 5.64
C GLU A 281 -13.00 12.66 5.17
N ILE A 282 -12.83 11.42 5.63
CA ILE A 282 -11.77 10.51 5.20
C ILE A 282 -12.32 9.74 3.99
N PHE A 283 -11.51 9.60 2.95
CA PHE A 283 -11.82 8.80 1.77
C PHE A 283 -10.69 7.82 1.50
N THR A 284 -11.01 6.72 0.83
CA THR A 284 -10.08 5.63 0.57
C THR A 284 -9.73 5.58 -0.91
N ALA A 285 -8.44 5.50 -1.21
CA ALA A 285 -7.94 5.20 -2.54
C ALA A 285 -7.52 3.73 -2.59
N ASP A 286 -8.15 2.96 -3.47
CA ASP A 286 -7.82 1.59 -3.77
C ASP A 286 -6.82 1.55 -4.93
N ILE A 287 -5.70 0.87 -4.71
CA ILE A 287 -4.59 0.75 -5.64
C ILE A 287 -4.38 -0.73 -5.94
N SER A 288 -4.47 -1.08 -7.22
CA SER A 288 -4.23 -2.42 -7.72
C SER A 288 -3.18 -2.35 -8.82
N VAL A 289 -2.08 -3.10 -8.73
CA VAL A 289 -1.01 -3.16 -9.74
C VAL A 289 -0.65 -4.63 -9.99
N ARG A 290 -0.67 -5.04 -11.25
CA ARG A 290 -0.37 -6.41 -11.69
C ARG A 290 0.71 -6.39 -12.76
N ASN A 291 1.67 -7.30 -12.67
CA ASN A 291 2.63 -7.51 -13.75
C ASN A 291 2.07 -8.53 -14.75
N PHE A 292 2.01 -8.18 -16.02
CA PHE A 292 1.58 -9.02 -17.13
C PHE A 292 2.74 -9.41 -18.07
N GLY A 293 3.94 -8.87 -17.86
CA GLY A 293 5.14 -9.11 -18.67
C GLY A 293 6.23 -9.84 -17.89
N ASP A 294 7.49 -9.66 -18.29
CA ASP A 294 8.66 -10.26 -17.62
C ASP A 294 8.82 -9.78 -16.15
N PRO A 295 9.59 -10.49 -15.30
CA PRO A 295 9.87 -10.04 -13.94
C PRO A 295 10.52 -8.65 -13.91
N SER A 296 10.09 -7.81 -12.96
CA SER A 296 10.66 -6.49 -12.71
C SER A 296 11.34 -6.46 -11.34
N THR A 297 12.46 -5.74 -11.22
CA THR A 297 13.18 -5.64 -9.94
C THR A 297 13.09 -4.25 -9.32
N ALA A 298 13.27 -4.16 -8.01
CA ALA A 298 13.18 -2.90 -7.27
C ALA A 298 11.89 -2.10 -7.55
N THR A 299 10.79 -2.81 -7.76
CA THR A 299 9.49 -2.25 -8.17
C THR A 299 8.90 -1.34 -7.10
N LYS A 300 8.46 -0.15 -7.50
CA LYS A 300 7.89 0.89 -6.64
C LYS A 300 6.63 1.44 -7.29
N ILE A 301 5.57 1.55 -6.50
CA ILE A 301 4.36 2.26 -6.86
C ILE A 301 4.47 3.66 -6.26
N VAL A 302 4.49 4.67 -7.13
CA VAL A 302 4.63 6.08 -6.77
C VAL A 302 3.27 6.75 -6.93
N ILE A 303 2.73 7.26 -5.82
CA ILE A 303 1.44 7.92 -5.78
C ILE A 303 1.69 9.40 -5.53
N HIS A 304 1.36 10.20 -6.53
CA HIS A 304 1.35 11.66 -6.47
C HIS A 304 -0.04 12.14 -6.05
N LYS A 305 -0.09 12.99 -5.02
CA LYS A 305 -1.30 13.61 -4.48
C LYS A 305 -1.13 15.13 -4.36
N GLU A 306 -2.24 15.86 -4.41
CA GLU A 306 -2.22 17.29 -4.08
C GLU A 306 -2.01 17.51 -2.57
N ASN A 307 -1.40 18.63 -2.18
CA ASN A 307 -1.12 19.00 -0.78
C ASN A 307 -2.35 19.02 0.14
N SER A 308 -3.54 19.16 -0.44
CA SER A 308 -4.79 19.13 0.31
C SER A 308 -5.23 17.73 0.75
N ALA A 309 -4.65 16.66 0.21
CA ALA A 309 -4.93 15.29 0.63
C ALA A 309 -3.86 14.80 1.61
N GLU A 310 -4.20 14.71 2.89
CA GLU A 310 -3.31 14.25 3.95
C GLU A 310 -3.48 12.75 4.20
N TRP A 311 -2.42 11.97 3.97
CA TRP A 311 -2.43 10.53 4.22
C TRP A 311 -2.52 10.25 5.72
N GLN A 312 -3.47 9.41 6.15
CA GLN A 312 -3.71 9.12 7.57
C GLN A 312 -2.70 8.15 8.22
N LYS A 313 -1.60 7.83 7.51
CA LYS A 313 -0.53 6.91 7.91
C LYS A 313 -1.02 5.51 8.26
N GLY A 314 -0.76 4.59 7.34
CA GLY A 314 -1.24 3.21 7.41
C GLY A 314 -1.79 2.79 6.05
N PHE A 315 -1.88 1.50 5.82
CA PHE A 315 -2.46 0.92 4.61
C PHE A 315 -3.02 -0.45 4.94
N VAL A 316 -4.05 -0.85 4.20
CA VAL A 316 -4.60 -2.20 4.26
C VAL A 316 -4.06 -2.98 3.08
N THR A 317 -3.52 -4.17 3.32
CA THR A 317 -3.10 -5.12 2.27
C THR A 317 -4.16 -6.21 2.15
N HIS A 318 -4.69 -6.42 0.95
CA HIS A 318 -5.73 -7.43 0.71
C HIS A 318 -5.14 -8.85 0.65
N SER A 319 -5.97 -9.88 0.82
CA SER A 319 -5.51 -11.26 1.07
C SER A 319 -4.68 -11.89 -0.06
N ASN A 320 -4.84 -11.42 -1.30
CA ASN A 320 -4.13 -11.92 -2.49
C ASN A 320 -3.02 -10.97 -2.97
N SER A 321 -2.65 -10.01 -2.13
CA SER A 321 -1.67 -8.97 -2.45
C SER A 321 -0.27 -9.37 -1.98
N GLU A 322 0.73 -9.07 -2.81
CA GLU A 322 2.14 -9.15 -2.43
C GLU A 322 2.46 -8.16 -1.31
N LYS A 323 3.48 -8.48 -0.51
CA LYS A 323 3.88 -7.61 0.59
C LYS A 323 4.44 -6.30 0.03
N VAL A 324 4.01 -5.19 0.62
CA VAL A 324 4.50 -3.85 0.29
C VAL A 324 4.86 -3.06 1.53
N GLU A 325 5.78 -2.12 1.36
CA GLU A 325 6.14 -1.13 2.37
C GLU A 325 5.92 0.28 1.82
N CYS A 326 4.89 0.95 2.32
CA CYS A 326 4.55 2.32 1.94
C CYS A 326 5.18 3.34 2.87
N THR A 327 5.82 4.36 2.30
CA THR A 327 6.45 5.47 3.01
C THR A 327 6.12 6.79 2.34
N GLU A 328 5.95 7.84 3.14
CA GLU A 328 5.78 9.20 2.63
C GLU A 328 7.17 9.77 2.32
N SER A 329 7.43 10.05 1.04
CA SER A 329 8.70 10.62 0.58
C SER A 329 8.74 12.13 0.86
N ASN A 330 7.62 12.80 0.61
CA ASN A 330 7.39 14.22 0.90
C ASN A 330 5.86 14.47 0.99
N GLU A 331 5.44 15.73 1.17
CA GLU A 331 4.03 16.10 1.33
C GLU A 331 3.12 15.76 0.13
N THR A 332 3.67 15.46 -1.06
CA THR A 332 2.88 15.15 -2.28
C THR A 332 3.12 13.76 -2.83
N VAL A 333 4.07 12.99 -2.28
CA VAL A 333 4.51 11.73 -2.87
C VAL A 333 4.59 10.62 -1.83
N ILE A 334 3.85 9.55 -2.08
CA ILE A 334 3.92 8.29 -1.33
C ILE A 334 4.58 7.26 -2.23
N ILE A 335 5.52 6.51 -1.67
CA ILE A 335 6.24 5.43 -2.36
C ILE A 335 5.95 4.13 -1.64
N CYS A 336 5.27 3.22 -2.33
CA CYS A 336 5.06 1.85 -1.89
C CYS A 336 6.06 0.93 -2.61
N LYS A 337 7.02 0.39 -1.86
CA LYS A 337 8.01 -0.56 -2.37
C LYS A 337 7.40 -1.96 -2.33
N VAL A 338 7.48 -2.70 -3.42
CA VAL A 338 7.11 -4.11 -3.45
C VAL A 338 8.24 -4.89 -2.78
N VAL A 339 7.93 -5.59 -1.69
CA VAL A 339 8.91 -6.34 -0.89
C VAL A 339 9.30 -7.64 -1.60
N THR A 340 8.37 -8.21 -2.37
CA THR A 340 8.63 -9.34 -3.25
C THR A 340 9.45 -8.87 -4.46
N ASP A 341 10.74 -9.19 -4.47
CA ASP A 341 11.70 -8.78 -5.52
C ASP A 341 12.46 -10.03 -6.03
N PRO A 342 12.35 -10.39 -7.32
CA PRO A 342 11.61 -9.72 -8.40
C PRO A 342 10.09 -9.77 -8.25
N PHE A 343 9.39 -8.76 -8.78
CA PHE A 343 7.94 -8.77 -8.97
C PHE A 343 7.62 -9.54 -10.27
N TYR A 344 7.21 -10.79 -10.10
CA TYR A 344 7.02 -11.79 -11.17
C TYR A 344 5.72 -11.58 -11.97
N PRO A 345 5.64 -12.15 -13.19
CA PRO A 345 4.40 -12.18 -13.96
C PRO A 345 3.21 -12.72 -13.14
N HIS A 346 2.05 -12.12 -13.34
CA HIS A 346 0.76 -12.38 -12.68
C HIS A 346 0.67 -12.08 -11.18
N GLN A 347 1.76 -11.69 -10.53
CA GLN A 347 1.70 -11.19 -9.16
C GLN A 347 0.91 -9.88 -9.09
N LEU A 348 0.21 -9.70 -7.98
CA LEU A 348 -0.71 -8.61 -7.73
C LEU A 348 -0.31 -7.87 -6.47
N VAL A 349 -0.21 -6.55 -6.55
CA VAL A 349 -0.27 -5.67 -5.39
C VAL A 349 -1.66 -5.06 -5.35
N ASP A 350 -2.34 -5.24 -4.24
CA ASP A 350 -3.67 -4.69 -3.97
C ASP A 350 -3.71 -4.12 -2.54
N ILE A 351 -3.82 -2.79 -2.46
CA ILE A 351 -3.78 -2.03 -1.19
C ILE A 351 -4.79 -0.89 -1.18
N SER A 352 -5.20 -0.50 0.03
CA SER A 352 -6.07 0.66 0.25
C SER A 352 -5.38 1.69 1.15
N LEU A 353 -5.44 2.96 0.76
CA LEU A 353 -4.86 4.11 1.48
C LEU A 353 -5.94 5.12 1.87
N ASP A 354 -5.97 5.51 3.14
CA ASP A 354 -6.93 6.49 3.65
C ASP A 354 -6.35 7.91 3.66
N PHE A 355 -7.11 8.85 3.08
CA PHE A 355 -6.75 10.25 2.97
C PHE A 355 -7.80 11.13 3.65
N LYS A 356 -7.34 12.22 4.27
CA LYS A 356 -8.17 13.27 4.84
C LYS A 356 -7.95 14.55 4.06
N LEU A 357 -9.03 15.23 3.66
CA LEU A 357 -8.90 16.53 3.01
C LEU A 357 -8.69 17.65 4.03
N ASP A 358 -7.65 18.44 3.79
CA ASP A 358 -7.47 19.76 4.40
C ASP A 358 -8.06 20.83 3.46
N PRO A 359 -9.24 21.38 3.80
CA PRO A 359 -9.90 22.37 2.96
C PRO A 359 -9.14 23.70 2.92
N LYS A 360 -8.22 23.98 3.85
CA LYS A 360 -7.38 25.19 3.84
C LYS A 360 -6.30 25.14 2.76
N LYS A 361 -5.85 23.94 2.39
CA LYS A 361 -4.81 23.71 1.37
C LYS A 361 -5.39 23.42 -0.02
N GLY A 362 -6.69 23.15 -0.12
CA GLY A 362 -7.36 22.68 -1.34
C GLY A 362 -7.64 23.74 -2.41
N GLY A 363 -7.44 25.02 -2.09
CA GLY A 363 -7.73 26.13 -3.00
C GLY A 363 -9.16 26.10 -3.54
N ALA A 364 -9.36 26.76 -4.69
CA ALA A 364 -10.67 26.84 -5.35
C ALA A 364 -10.94 25.69 -6.35
N LYS A 365 -10.11 24.66 -6.43
CA LYS A 365 -10.36 23.52 -7.33
C LYS A 365 -11.48 22.64 -6.77
N GLY A 366 -12.49 22.34 -7.60
CA GLY A 366 -13.63 21.46 -7.29
C GLY A 366 -13.32 19.96 -7.20
N TYR A 367 -12.07 19.56 -7.36
CA TYR A 367 -11.64 18.18 -7.26
C TYR A 367 -10.23 18.08 -6.67
N VAL A 368 -9.83 16.86 -6.33
CA VAL A 368 -8.46 16.47 -5.95
C VAL A 368 -8.00 15.44 -6.95
N GLU A 369 -6.82 15.63 -7.51
CA GLU A 369 -6.25 14.68 -8.46
C GLU A 369 -5.19 13.80 -7.77
N PHE A 370 -5.22 12.52 -8.14
CA PHE A 370 -4.23 11.52 -7.80
C PHE A 370 -3.64 10.96 -9.08
N LYS A 371 -2.32 10.85 -9.11
CA LYS A 371 -1.59 10.25 -10.22
C LYS A 371 -0.73 9.13 -9.69
N MET A 372 -0.92 7.93 -10.24
CA MET A 372 -0.08 6.78 -9.96
C MET A 372 0.91 6.57 -11.09
N THR A 373 2.12 6.13 -10.75
CA THR A 373 3.13 5.69 -11.71
C THR A 373 3.91 4.52 -11.12
N THR A 374 4.29 3.55 -11.95
CA THR A 374 5.14 2.44 -11.52
C THR A 374 6.59 2.69 -11.96
N LEU A 375 7.53 2.49 -11.04
CA LEU A 375 8.96 2.57 -11.30
C LEU A 375 9.57 1.19 -11.06
N TYR A 376 10.44 0.74 -11.95
CA TYR A 376 11.10 -0.55 -11.79
C TYR A 376 12.45 -0.56 -12.50
N ILE A 377 13.23 -1.61 -12.26
CA ILE A 377 14.47 -1.90 -12.96
C ILE A 377 14.26 -3.14 -13.82
N ALA A 378 14.45 -2.97 -15.13
CA ALA A 378 14.50 -4.04 -16.11
C ALA A 378 15.81 -3.95 -16.88
N SER A 379 16.49 -5.09 -17.08
CA SER A 379 17.73 -5.15 -17.88
C SER A 379 18.82 -4.16 -17.43
N GLY A 380 18.88 -3.86 -16.12
CA GLY A 380 19.84 -2.92 -15.53
C GLY A 380 19.55 -1.44 -15.75
N GLN A 381 18.42 -1.08 -16.39
CA GLN A 381 17.95 0.30 -16.53
C GLN A 381 16.70 0.55 -15.69
N SER A 382 16.60 1.75 -15.11
CA SER A 382 15.38 2.20 -14.47
C SER A 382 14.40 2.62 -15.56
N ASP A 383 13.22 2.03 -15.55
CA ASP A 383 12.13 2.37 -16.47
C ASP A 383 10.85 2.69 -15.69
N THR A 384 9.90 3.29 -16.37
CA THR A 384 8.64 3.76 -15.80
C THR A 384 7.49 3.33 -16.71
N GLU A 385 6.49 2.65 -16.17
CA GLU A 385 5.27 2.34 -16.91
C GLU A 385 4.04 2.91 -16.25
N GLU A 386 3.06 3.13 -17.14
CA GLU A 386 1.64 3.37 -16.90
C GLU A 386 1.31 4.46 -15.88
N VAL A 387 0.57 5.45 -16.37
CA VAL A 387 0.11 6.57 -15.57
C VAL A 387 -1.39 6.47 -15.45
N THR A 388 -1.87 6.13 -14.26
CA THR A 388 -3.31 6.13 -13.95
C THR A 388 -3.66 7.38 -13.19
N ILE A 389 -4.64 8.13 -13.70
CA ILE A 389 -5.13 9.37 -13.12
C ILE A 389 -6.53 9.12 -12.59
N SER A 390 -6.75 9.49 -11.34
CA SER A 390 -8.06 9.43 -10.70
C SER A 390 -8.32 10.73 -9.96
N SER A 391 -9.59 11.13 -9.89
CA SER A 391 -9.96 12.40 -9.26
C SER A 391 -11.18 12.24 -8.38
N VAL A 392 -11.15 12.91 -7.23
CA VAL A 392 -12.27 12.98 -6.29
C VAL A 392 -12.92 14.34 -6.41
N ARG A 393 -14.24 14.41 -6.65
CA ARG A 393 -14.96 15.68 -6.62
C ARG A 393 -15.22 16.13 -5.18
N LYS A 394 -14.99 17.42 -4.92
CA LYS A 394 -15.27 18.08 -3.65
C LYS A 394 -16.66 18.72 -3.73
N LYS A 395 -17.54 18.49 -2.75
CA LYS A 395 -18.77 19.28 -2.63
C LYS A 395 -18.40 20.59 -1.95
N ARG A 396 -18.56 21.71 -2.65
CA ARG A 396 -18.11 23.02 -2.18
C ARG A 396 -19.27 23.80 -1.57
N SER A 397 -18.98 24.43 -0.42
CA SER A 397 -19.90 25.33 0.28
C SER A 397 -19.09 26.48 0.85
N SER A 398 -19.43 27.71 0.47
CA SER A 398 -18.70 28.91 0.90
C SER A 398 -19.68 29.96 1.41
N VAL A 399 -19.31 30.59 2.54
CA VAL A 399 -20.06 31.68 3.18
C VAL A 399 -19.11 32.87 3.27
N VAL A 400 -19.34 33.91 2.49
CA VAL A 400 -18.46 35.09 2.43
C VAL A 400 -19.23 36.31 2.89
N SER A 401 -18.66 37.04 3.83
CA SER A 401 -19.26 38.25 4.40
C SER A 401 -18.43 39.49 4.15
N VAL A 402 -19.13 40.61 3.97
CA VAL A 402 -18.52 41.94 3.85
C VAL A 402 -18.83 42.75 5.11
N GLY A 403 -17.82 43.42 5.67
CA GLY A 403 -18.00 44.39 6.75
C GLY A 403 -17.35 45.73 6.42
N GLY A 404 -18.10 46.82 6.54
CA GLY A 404 -17.56 48.18 6.48
C GLY A 404 -16.91 48.59 7.81
N LYS A 405 -15.76 49.25 7.75
CA LYS A 405 -15.08 49.90 8.88
C LYS A 405 -14.82 51.38 8.55
N PRO A 406 -15.24 52.33 9.39
CA PRO A 406 -16.17 52.13 10.52
C PRO A 406 -17.53 51.64 10.03
N TYR A 407 -18.16 50.71 10.77
CA TYR A 407 -19.52 50.25 10.46
C TYR A 407 -20.52 51.38 10.63
N GLU A 408 -20.37 52.13 11.73
CA GLU A 408 -21.06 53.37 12.01
C GLU A 408 -20.05 54.38 12.56
N ASP A 409 -19.98 55.57 11.98
CA ASP A 409 -19.17 56.70 12.44
C ASP A 409 -20.06 57.92 12.65
N GLN A 410 -19.73 58.74 13.65
CA GLN A 410 -20.42 59.99 13.90
C GLN A 410 -19.43 61.15 13.85
N LYS A 411 -19.65 62.10 12.93
CA LYS A 411 -18.82 63.30 12.79
C LYS A 411 -19.62 64.55 13.07
N GLU A 412 -19.05 65.42 13.89
CA GLU A 412 -19.49 66.82 14.01
C GLU A 412 -18.94 67.61 12.82
N VAL A 413 -19.83 68.21 12.04
CA VAL A 413 -19.48 68.91 10.80
C VAL A 413 -19.97 70.36 10.89
N ASP A 414 -19.10 71.31 10.51
CA ASP A 414 -19.50 72.70 10.33
C ASP A 414 -20.38 72.80 9.08
N PRO A 415 -21.63 73.28 9.16
CA PRO A 415 -22.53 73.42 8.01
C PRO A 415 -21.96 74.28 6.87
N LYS A 416 -20.94 75.11 7.15
CA LYS A 416 -20.25 75.96 6.15
C LYS A 416 -18.99 75.33 5.55
N ALA A 417 -18.64 74.10 5.92
CA ALA A 417 -17.47 73.44 5.36
C ALA A 417 -17.62 73.20 3.85
N ALA A 418 -16.53 73.41 3.10
CA ALA A 418 -16.52 73.29 1.64
C ALA A 418 -16.65 71.84 1.14
N ALA A 419 -16.29 70.85 1.96
CA ALA A 419 -16.45 69.43 1.70
C ALA A 419 -16.16 68.63 2.99
N LEU A 420 -16.54 67.35 3.00
CA LEU A 420 -16.19 66.41 4.07
C LEU A 420 -15.46 65.19 3.49
N ILE A 421 -14.26 64.92 3.99
CA ILE A 421 -13.48 63.74 3.64
C ILE A 421 -13.76 62.61 4.65
N HIS A 422 -14.07 61.42 4.13
CA HIS A 422 -14.30 60.23 4.95
C HIS A 422 -13.77 58.96 4.27
N SER A 423 -12.95 58.21 4.99
CA SER A 423 -12.36 56.97 4.50
C SER A 423 -13.13 55.76 5.03
N ILE A 424 -13.43 54.82 4.14
CA ILE A 424 -14.15 53.57 4.46
C ILE A 424 -13.28 52.39 4.01
N VAL A 425 -13.20 51.38 4.86
CA VAL A 425 -12.52 50.11 4.57
C VAL A 425 -13.55 48.99 4.55
N PHE A 426 -13.75 48.36 3.39
CA PHE A 426 -14.59 47.17 3.27
C PHE A 426 -13.72 45.91 3.40
N GLY A 427 -13.90 45.17 4.49
CA GLY A 427 -13.27 43.86 4.70
C GLY A 427 -14.13 42.74 4.14
N VAL A 428 -13.56 41.87 3.31
CA VAL A 428 -14.19 40.68 2.74
C VAL A 428 -13.61 39.44 3.40
N HIS A 429 -14.45 38.63 4.03
CA HIS A 429 -14.03 37.50 4.87
C HIS A 429 -14.75 36.21 4.51
N ASN A 430 -14.00 35.16 4.20
CA ASN A 430 -14.56 33.84 3.94
C ASN A 430 -14.68 33.02 5.25
N ARG A 431 -15.91 32.86 5.74
CA ARG A 431 -16.26 32.05 6.92
C ARG A 431 -16.69 30.63 6.56
N GLY A 432 -16.82 30.32 5.27
CA GLY A 432 -17.26 29.01 4.80
C GLY A 432 -16.15 27.96 4.82
N PRO A 433 -16.51 26.67 4.73
CA PRO A 433 -15.56 25.56 4.73
C PRO A 433 -14.83 25.35 3.38
N SER A 434 -15.05 26.19 2.37
CA SER A 434 -14.40 26.09 1.05
C SER A 434 -13.86 27.44 0.59
N ALA A 435 -12.70 27.43 -0.08
CA ALA A 435 -12.20 28.60 -0.78
C ALA A 435 -13.06 28.90 -2.03
N VAL A 436 -13.09 30.18 -2.43
CA VAL A 436 -13.90 30.66 -3.55
C VAL A 436 -13.07 31.56 -4.47
N ASP A 437 -13.28 31.44 -5.78
CA ASP A 437 -12.66 32.22 -6.83
C ASP A 437 -13.71 32.98 -7.66
N GLY A 438 -13.27 33.97 -8.43
CA GLY A 438 -14.18 34.81 -9.21
C GLY A 438 -15.03 35.78 -8.38
N LEU A 439 -14.68 36.07 -7.13
CA LEU A 439 -15.36 37.08 -6.31
C LEU A 439 -15.14 38.51 -6.86
N ILE A 440 -16.23 39.24 -7.03
CA ILE A 440 -16.24 40.68 -7.36
C ILE A 440 -16.97 41.43 -6.24
N LEU A 441 -16.31 42.45 -5.69
CA LEU A 441 -16.89 43.36 -4.71
C LEU A 441 -17.48 44.58 -5.43
N GLN A 442 -18.79 44.77 -5.32
CA GLN A 442 -19.51 45.89 -5.90
C GLN A 442 -19.87 46.90 -4.81
N ILE A 443 -19.23 48.07 -4.82
CA ILE A 443 -19.49 49.15 -3.85
C ILE A 443 -20.37 50.22 -4.51
N SER A 444 -21.52 50.50 -3.93
CA SER A 444 -22.46 51.52 -4.41
C SER A 444 -22.33 52.79 -3.57
N VAL A 445 -21.89 53.88 -4.19
CA VAL A 445 -21.66 55.16 -3.52
C VAL A 445 -22.67 56.21 -4.01
N PRO A 446 -23.45 56.87 -3.13
CA PRO A 446 -24.38 57.92 -3.53
C PRO A 446 -23.69 59.09 -4.24
N TRP A 447 -24.03 59.33 -5.51
CA TRP A 447 -23.39 60.35 -6.35
C TRP A 447 -24.24 61.61 -6.50
N ARG A 448 -25.54 61.44 -6.75
CA ARG A 448 -26.47 62.54 -7.00
C ARG A 448 -27.85 62.23 -6.41
N ILE A 449 -28.52 63.25 -5.89
CA ILE A 449 -29.94 63.18 -5.52
C ILE A 449 -30.70 64.11 -6.45
N ASP A 450 -31.63 63.59 -7.23
CA ASP A 450 -32.32 64.27 -8.33
C ASP A 450 -31.33 64.94 -9.31
N THR A 451 -31.03 66.22 -9.10
CA THR A 451 -30.11 67.02 -9.92
C THR A 451 -28.91 67.55 -9.15
N VAL A 452 -28.85 67.29 -7.83
CA VAL A 452 -27.84 67.84 -6.91
C VAL A 452 -26.74 66.81 -6.67
N ASN A 453 -25.50 67.13 -7.04
CA ASN A 453 -24.35 66.28 -6.75
C ASN A 453 -24.12 66.24 -5.23
N VAL A 454 -24.12 65.04 -4.66
CA VAL A 454 -23.85 64.80 -3.23
C VAL A 454 -22.41 64.41 -2.95
N LEU A 455 -21.67 64.03 -4.00
CA LEU A 455 -20.28 63.61 -3.93
C LEU A 455 -19.48 64.36 -4.99
N ASN A 456 -18.31 64.87 -4.60
CA ASN A 456 -17.40 65.57 -5.52
C ASN A 456 -16.54 64.56 -6.30
N ASN A 457 -15.93 63.62 -5.59
CA ASN A 457 -15.20 62.48 -6.13
C ASN A 457 -15.09 61.35 -5.10
N VAL A 458 -14.73 60.15 -5.57
CA VAL A 458 -14.27 59.04 -4.74
C VAL A 458 -12.84 58.74 -5.16
N ASN A 459 -11.94 58.70 -4.20
CA ASN A 459 -10.57 58.27 -4.40
C ASN A 459 -10.46 56.78 -4.02
N PHE A 460 -9.91 55.98 -4.92
CA PHE A 460 -9.74 54.53 -4.77
C PHE A 460 -8.50 54.07 -5.53
N ASP A 461 -8.00 52.87 -5.23
CA ASP A 461 -6.89 52.30 -5.98
C ASP A 461 -7.38 51.77 -7.35
N GLU A 462 -7.05 52.50 -8.43
CA GLU A 462 -7.41 52.15 -9.81
C GLU A 462 -6.85 50.80 -10.28
N LYS A 463 -5.86 50.23 -9.59
CA LYS A 463 -5.36 48.87 -9.88
C LYS A 463 -6.30 47.78 -9.39
N ILE A 464 -7.07 48.08 -8.34
CA ILE A 464 -7.94 47.13 -7.63
C ILE A 464 -9.40 47.35 -8.06
N CYS A 465 -9.83 48.61 -8.15
CA CYS A 465 -11.20 48.99 -8.46
C CYS A 465 -11.30 49.69 -9.82
N LYS A 466 -12.41 49.44 -10.52
CA LYS A 466 -12.80 50.15 -11.73
C LYS A 466 -14.07 50.96 -11.49
N ASP A 467 -14.12 52.12 -12.11
CA ASP A 467 -15.30 52.97 -12.13
C ASP A 467 -16.36 52.36 -13.06
N GLY A 468 -17.53 52.08 -12.51
CA GLY A 468 -18.63 51.40 -13.19
C GLY A 468 -19.74 52.35 -13.63
N ALA A 469 -20.87 51.75 -14.05
CA ALA A 469 -22.05 52.50 -14.47
C ALA A 469 -22.71 53.23 -13.29
N VAL A 470 -23.41 54.34 -13.61
CA VAL A 470 -24.28 55.02 -12.64
C VAL A 470 -25.63 54.30 -12.62
N VAL A 471 -26.06 53.86 -11.44
CA VAL A 471 -27.31 53.12 -11.24
C VAL A 471 -28.27 53.98 -10.42
N THR A 472 -29.49 54.15 -10.92
CA THR A 472 -30.59 54.82 -10.21
C THR A 472 -31.27 53.84 -9.25
N GLY A 473 -31.47 54.24 -7.99
CA GLY A 473 -32.12 53.40 -6.98
C GLY A 473 -33.53 52.89 -7.37
N PRO A 474 -33.93 51.67 -6.94
CA PRO A 474 -35.25 51.11 -7.20
C PRO A 474 -36.37 51.90 -6.51
N ASN A 475 -37.59 51.81 -7.07
CA ASN A 475 -38.77 52.62 -6.74
C ASN A 475 -39.39 52.37 -5.34
N ASP A 476 -38.62 52.40 -4.26
CA ASP A 476 -39.20 52.38 -2.91
C ASP A 476 -39.34 53.80 -2.33
N ALA A 477 -40.52 54.08 -1.78
CA ALA A 477 -40.91 55.39 -1.31
C ALA A 477 -40.25 55.72 0.04
N GLN A 478 -39.49 56.82 0.09
CA GLN A 478 -38.93 57.36 1.33
C GLN A 478 -40.01 57.60 2.39
N LYS A 479 -39.82 57.05 3.60
CA LYS A 479 -40.44 57.58 4.81
C LYS A 479 -39.59 58.75 5.32
N LEU A 480 -39.90 59.96 4.88
CA LEU A 480 -39.30 61.18 5.43
C LEU A 480 -39.73 61.37 6.89
N ASN A 481 -38.76 61.38 7.80
CA ASN A 481 -38.96 61.85 9.16
C ASN A 481 -38.47 63.30 9.23
N GLN A 482 -39.20 64.22 9.87
CA GLN A 482 -38.96 65.68 9.73
C GLN A 482 -37.61 66.19 10.26
N ASN A 483 -36.80 65.36 10.94
CA ASN A 483 -35.52 65.75 11.55
C ASN A 483 -34.29 64.94 11.09
N GLU A 484 -34.46 63.86 10.31
CA GLU A 484 -33.38 62.98 9.84
C GLU A 484 -33.50 62.74 8.34
N LEU A 485 -32.38 62.77 7.62
CA LEU A 485 -32.31 62.43 6.20
C LEU A 485 -31.24 61.36 5.96
N ALA A 486 -31.61 60.26 5.31
CA ALA A 486 -30.69 59.21 4.90
C ALA A 486 -30.45 59.27 3.39
N ILE A 487 -29.18 59.30 3.00
CA ILE A 487 -28.70 59.27 1.62
C ILE A 487 -28.14 57.86 1.39
N ASN A 488 -28.93 57.00 0.75
CA ASN A 488 -28.56 55.62 0.44
C ASN A 488 -28.93 55.30 -1.03
N CYS A 489 -28.31 54.26 -1.60
CA CYS A 489 -28.53 53.85 -2.99
C CYS A 489 -29.81 53.04 -3.24
N SER A 490 -30.54 52.71 -2.18
CA SER A 490 -31.82 52.01 -2.24
C SER A 490 -33.01 52.97 -2.31
N GLU A 491 -32.81 54.26 -2.00
CA GLU A 491 -33.87 55.28 -2.04
C GLU A 491 -34.15 55.75 -3.48
N LYS A 492 -35.42 56.06 -3.73
CA LYS A 492 -35.87 56.64 -5.00
C LYS A 492 -35.25 58.03 -5.23
N GLY A 493 -34.76 58.26 -6.45
CA GLY A 493 -34.18 59.55 -6.87
C GLY A 493 -32.71 59.75 -6.50
N VAL A 494 -32.05 58.70 -5.96
CA VAL A 494 -30.60 58.71 -5.71
C VAL A 494 -29.88 57.95 -6.83
N ASP A 495 -29.01 58.65 -7.56
CA ASP A 495 -28.06 58.07 -8.50
C ASP A 495 -26.81 57.64 -7.73
N CYS A 496 -26.40 56.38 -7.91
CA CYS A 496 -25.21 55.82 -7.28
C CYS A 496 -24.15 55.46 -8.30
N ARG A 497 -22.91 55.75 -7.93
CA ARG A 497 -21.71 55.33 -8.66
C ARG A 497 -21.34 53.93 -8.19
N LEU A 498 -21.32 52.97 -9.11
CA LEU A 498 -20.90 51.60 -8.84
C LEU A 498 -19.39 51.51 -9.01
N LEU A 499 -18.69 51.01 -8.00
CA LEU A 499 -17.27 50.66 -8.08
C LEU A 499 -17.16 49.13 -8.08
N GLU A 500 -16.51 48.58 -9.11
CA GLU A 500 -16.24 47.15 -9.19
C GLU A 500 -14.80 46.88 -8.80
N CYS A 501 -14.62 46.25 -7.64
CA CYS A 501 -13.33 46.00 -7.03
C CYS A 501 -12.98 44.51 -7.09
N LYS A 502 -11.75 44.23 -7.52
CA LYS A 502 -11.17 42.90 -7.45
C LYS A 502 -10.84 42.59 -5.99
N VAL A 503 -11.31 41.45 -5.51
CA VAL A 503 -10.90 40.87 -4.24
C VAL A 503 -9.76 39.89 -4.51
N LYS A 504 -8.96 39.58 -3.50
CA LYS A 504 -7.97 38.49 -3.53
C LYS A 504 -8.64 37.18 -3.98
N GLN A 505 -8.04 36.53 -4.97
CA GLN A 505 -8.52 35.26 -5.52
C GLN A 505 -7.40 34.21 -5.59
N PRO A 506 -7.66 32.94 -5.21
CA PRO A 506 -8.86 32.51 -4.48
C PRO A 506 -8.86 33.07 -3.05
N LEU A 507 -10.05 33.36 -2.52
CA LEU A 507 -10.21 33.76 -1.12
C LEU A 507 -10.32 32.50 -0.26
N ASN A 508 -9.25 32.16 0.45
CA ASN A 508 -9.18 30.94 1.25
C ASN A 508 -9.98 31.07 2.55
N ILE A 509 -10.14 29.94 3.25
CA ILE A 509 -10.88 29.84 4.50
C ILE A 509 -10.21 30.72 5.56
N GLU A 510 -10.99 31.49 6.32
CA GLU A 510 -10.52 32.43 7.35
C GLU A 510 -9.60 33.55 6.81
N GLU A 511 -9.54 33.71 5.48
CA GLU A 511 -8.78 34.78 4.85
C GLU A 511 -9.60 36.06 4.82
N LEU A 512 -8.95 37.18 5.13
CA LEU A 512 -9.52 38.52 5.10
C LEU A 512 -8.79 39.34 4.03
N ASP A 513 -9.55 39.88 3.09
CA ASP A 513 -9.09 40.91 2.17
C ASP A 513 -9.77 42.25 2.48
N SER A 514 -9.21 43.36 2.03
CA SER A 514 -9.76 44.69 2.31
C SER A 514 -9.60 45.67 1.16
N VAL A 515 -10.67 46.41 0.88
CA VAL A 515 -10.70 47.48 -0.12
C VAL A 515 -10.95 48.81 0.57
N ASN A 516 -10.09 49.80 0.29
CA ASN A 516 -10.17 51.13 0.88
C ASN A 516 -10.68 52.13 -0.15
N ILE A 517 -11.64 52.96 0.26
CA ILE A 517 -12.14 54.09 -0.53
C ILE A 517 -12.17 55.36 0.33
N GLU A 518 -11.98 56.50 -0.30
CA GLU A 518 -12.04 57.80 0.35
C GLU A 518 -13.06 58.69 -0.38
N LEU A 519 -14.09 59.09 0.36
CA LEU A 519 -15.19 59.90 -0.12
C LEU A 519 -14.88 61.38 0.09
N ASN A 520 -15.10 62.18 -0.94
CA ASN A 520 -15.11 63.65 -0.85
C ASN A 520 -16.55 64.13 -1.02
N ILE A 521 -17.26 64.24 0.11
CA ILE A 521 -18.67 64.58 0.16
C ILE A 521 -18.85 66.08 -0.09
N SER A 522 -19.77 66.41 -1.00
CA SER A 522 -20.00 67.77 -1.48
C SER A 522 -20.51 68.72 -0.38
N SER A 523 -20.16 70.01 -0.48
CA SER A 523 -20.77 71.08 0.32
C SER A 523 -22.30 71.09 0.24
N ASN A 524 -22.88 70.58 -0.86
CA ASN A 524 -24.32 70.48 -1.01
C ASN A 524 -24.96 69.56 0.05
N VAL A 525 -24.25 68.51 0.49
CA VAL A 525 -24.71 67.61 1.56
C VAL A 525 -24.46 68.25 2.91
N VAL A 526 -23.27 68.82 3.12
CA VAL A 526 -22.91 69.46 4.38
C VAL A 526 -23.85 70.63 4.71
N GLY A 527 -24.24 71.43 3.71
CA GLY A 527 -25.19 72.52 3.86
C GLY A 527 -26.62 72.06 4.22
N LEU A 528 -26.97 70.78 4.01
CA LEU A 528 -28.26 70.25 4.49
C LEU A 528 -28.32 70.17 6.02
N LEU A 529 -27.18 70.24 6.73
CA LEU A 529 -27.13 70.30 8.19
C LEU A 529 -27.69 71.62 8.76
N GLU A 530 -27.92 72.64 7.93
CA GLU A 530 -28.70 73.83 8.35
C GLU A 530 -30.20 73.52 8.48
N ARG A 531 -30.70 72.51 7.76
CA ARG A 531 -32.12 72.13 7.72
C ARG A 531 -32.44 70.86 8.51
N TYR A 532 -31.52 69.90 8.54
CA TYR A 532 -31.68 68.62 9.20
C TYR A 532 -30.73 68.50 10.39
N LYS A 533 -31.22 67.95 11.50
CA LYS A 533 -30.42 67.78 12.73
C LYS A 533 -29.44 66.62 12.62
N MET A 534 -29.70 65.68 11.72
CA MET A 534 -28.89 64.49 11.50
C MET A 534 -28.97 64.09 10.03
N LEU A 535 -27.81 63.85 9.41
CA LEU A 535 -27.70 63.28 8.08
C LEU A 535 -27.01 61.93 8.17
N LYS A 536 -27.55 60.92 7.49
CA LYS A 536 -26.96 59.58 7.38
C LYS A 536 -26.51 59.38 5.94
N TYR A 537 -25.23 59.14 5.73
CA TYR A 537 -24.67 58.85 4.41
C TYR A 537 -24.25 57.38 4.38
N VAL A 538 -24.94 56.57 3.58
CA VAL A 538 -24.81 55.11 3.57
C VAL A 538 -24.14 54.66 2.29
N VAL A 539 -23.05 53.92 2.41
CA VAL A 539 -22.38 53.23 1.30
C VAL A 539 -22.59 51.73 1.47
N THR A 540 -23.09 51.07 0.43
CA THR A 540 -23.37 49.63 0.47
C THR A 540 -22.34 48.87 -0.37
N ALA A 541 -22.03 47.65 0.05
CA ALA A 541 -21.09 46.77 -0.63
C ALA A 541 -21.70 45.37 -0.76
N LYS A 542 -21.76 44.86 -2.00
CA LYS A 542 -22.30 43.55 -2.32
C LYS A 542 -21.22 42.64 -2.89
N LEU A 543 -21.31 41.36 -2.59
CA LEU A 543 -20.45 40.34 -3.20
C LEU A 543 -21.22 39.52 -4.22
N ASN A 544 -20.66 39.40 -5.41
CA ASN A 544 -21.16 38.52 -6.44
C ASN A 544 -20.03 37.64 -6.99
N LEU A 545 -20.41 36.49 -7.54
CA LEU A 545 -19.52 35.69 -8.37
C LEU A 545 -19.57 36.24 -9.80
N SER A 546 -18.39 36.39 -10.40
CA SER A 546 -18.25 36.69 -11.83
C SER A 546 -18.91 35.59 -12.67
N GLU A 547 -19.43 35.95 -13.84
CA GLU A 547 -19.92 34.97 -14.83
C GLU A 547 -18.80 34.03 -15.32
N GLU A 548 -17.54 34.44 -15.21
CA GLU A 548 -16.37 33.61 -15.53
C GLU A 548 -15.89 32.76 -14.34
N SER A 549 -16.58 32.79 -13.19
CA SER A 549 -16.21 32.00 -12.02
C SER A 549 -16.38 30.50 -12.28
N GLY A 550 -15.35 29.72 -11.98
CA GLY A 550 -15.39 28.26 -11.98
C GLY A 550 -15.98 27.66 -10.69
N PHE A 551 -16.61 28.48 -9.83
CA PHE A 551 -17.17 28.01 -8.56
C PHE A 551 -18.47 27.22 -8.77
N GLU A 552 -18.37 25.89 -8.73
CA GLU A 552 -19.52 25.00 -8.67
C GLU A 552 -19.79 24.57 -7.22
N GLY A 553 -20.86 25.08 -6.61
CA GLY A 553 -21.21 24.76 -5.24
C GLY A 553 -22.28 25.67 -4.64
N ARG A 554 -22.50 25.55 -3.33
CA ARG A 554 -23.39 26.45 -2.60
C ARG A 554 -22.62 27.71 -2.18
N PHE A 555 -22.95 28.84 -2.79
CA PHE A 555 -22.40 30.14 -2.41
C PHE A 555 -23.44 30.94 -1.62
N ILE A 556 -23.05 31.46 -0.45
CA ILE A 556 -23.85 32.36 0.36
C ILE A 556 -23.03 33.64 0.58
N ASN A 557 -23.57 34.77 0.12
CA ASN A 557 -23.02 36.10 0.36
C ASN A 557 -23.79 36.82 1.46
N GLU A 558 -23.06 37.49 2.36
CA GLU A 558 -23.58 38.45 3.33
C GLU A 558 -23.09 39.85 2.94
N ASP A 559 -24.01 40.68 2.43
CA ASP A 559 -23.74 42.06 2.03
C ASP A 559 -23.38 42.93 3.24
N GLY A 560 -22.62 44.01 2.99
CA GLY A 560 -22.16 44.94 4.02
C GLY A 560 -22.57 46.38 3.74
N GLU A 561 -22.59 47.20 4.79
CA GLU A 561 -22.80 48.64 4.69
C GLU A 561 -21.85 49.41 5.61
N ALA A 562 -21.60 50.67 5.27
CA ALA A 562 -20.88 51.62 6.09
C ALA A 562 -21.73 52.90 6.22
N LEU A 563 -22.00 53.28 7.46
CA LEU A 563 -22.87 54.40 7.81
C LEU A 563 -22.05 55.56 8.40
N LEU A 564 -22.12 56.73 7.77
CA LEU A 564 -21.60 57.97 8.32
C LEU A 564 -22.76 58.86 8.78
N THR A 565 -22.86 59.09 10.08
CA THR A 565 -23.81 60.01 10.70
C THR A 565 -23.14 61.38 10.89
N MET A 566 -23.67 62.40 10.24
CA MET A 566 -23.23 63.78 10.39
C MET A 566 -24.19 64.55 11.29
N VAL A 567 -23.63 65.23 12.27
CA VAL A 567 -24.37 66.16 13.14
C VAL A 567 -23.74 67.54 13.03
N PRO A 568 -24.54 68.62 13.07
CA PRO A 568 -24.01 69.97 13.03
C PRO A 568 -23.15 70.22 14.28
N ARG A 569 -21.94 70.75 14.08
CA ARG A 569 -21.09 71.20 15.19
C ARG A 569 -21.77 72.40 15.85
N GLU A 570 -22.32 72.21 17.06
CA GLU A 570 -22.87 73.32 17.82
C GLU A 570 -21.78 74.40 17.99
N PHE A 571 -22.06 75.61 17.51
CA PHE A 571 -21.19 76.76 17.70
C PHE A 571 -20.94 76.91 19.21
N THR A 572 -19.68 76.81 19.63
CA THR A 572 -19.27 77.15 20.99
C THR A 572 -19.76 78.56 21.27
N PHE A 573 -20.64 78.72 22.27
CA PHE A 573 -20.99 80.04 22.79
C PHE A 573 -19.69 80.79 23.10
N GLU A 574 -19.53 81.99 22.53
CA GLU A 574 -18.58 82.95 23.09
C GLU A 574 -18.91 83.09 24.58
N PRO A 575 -17.97 82.81 25.51
CA PRO A 575 -18.29 82.88 26.91
C PRO A 575 -18.64 84.32 27.26
N LYS A 576 -19.91 84.57 27.56
CA LYS A 576 -20.34 85.81 28.20
C LYS A 576 -19.54 85.90 29.50
N LYS A 577 -18.66 86.90 29.60
CA LYS A 577 -17.79 87.12 30.76
C LYS A 577 -18.61 86.98 32.04
N ILE A 578 -18.29 85.96 32.85
CA ILE A 578 -18.91 85.76 34.15
C ILE A 578 -18.44 86.90 35.05
N ASP A 579 -19.37 87.63 35.65
CA ASP A 579 -19.06 88.63 36.67
C ASP A 579 -18.51 87.92 37.90
N LEU A 580 -17.18 87.95 38.03
CA LEU A 580 -16.44 87.29 39.12
C LEU A 580 -16.94 87.74 40.50
N GLY A 581 -17.56 88.92 40.60
CA GLY A 581 -18.18 89.41 41.83
C GLY A 581 -19.31 88.52 42.34
N ILE A 582 -20.12 87.94 41.46
CA ILE A 582 -21.25 87.08 41.85
C ILE A 582 -20.76 85.71 42.35
N VAL A 583 -19.70 85.18 41.75
CA VAL A 583 -19.11 83.89 42.15
C VAL A 583 -18.39 84.00 43.49
N ILE A 584 -17.63 85.09 43.71
CA ILE A 584 -16.96 85.34 45.00
C ILE A 584 -18.02 85.63 46.08
N GLY A 585 -19.04 86.43 45.77
CA GLY A 585 -20.14 86.74 46.69
C GLY A 585 -20.95 85.50 47.08
N GLY A 586 -21.27 84.63 46.12
CA GLY A 586 -21.97 83.36 46.38
C GLY A 586 -21.13 82.38 47.20
N SER A 587 -19.82 82.33 46.96
CA SER A 587 -18.91 81.43 47.69
C SER A 587 -18.72 81.86 49.16
N VAL A 588 -18.56 83.17 49.41
CA VAL A 588 -18.44 83.71 50.77
C VAL A 588 -19.76 83.61 51.53
N GLY A 589 -20.88 83.89 50.86
CA GLY A 589 -22.22 83.74 51.44
C GLY A 589 -22.56 82.29 51.79
N GLY A 590 -22.24 81.36 50.90
CA GLY A 590 -22.43 79.92 51.12
C GLY A 590 -21.59 79.40 52.29
N LEU A 591 -20.33 79.83 52.40
CA LEU A 591 -19.46 79.44 53.52
C LEU A 591 -19.97 79.99 54.86
N ALA A 592 -20.40 81.25 54.90
CA ALA A 592 -20.99 81.86 56.09
C ALA A 592 -22.27 81.14 56.53
N PHE A 593 -23.15 80.80 55.58
CA PHE A 593 -24.36 80.03 55.86
C PHE A 593 -24.04 78.63 56.41
N LEU A 594 -23.05 77.94 55.85
CA LEU A 594 -22.61 76.62 56.31
C LEU A 594 -22.09 76.65 57.76
N ILE A 595 -21.33 77.68 58.12
CA ILE A 595 -20.82 77.86 59.49
C ILE A 595 -21.98 78.10 60.46
N ILE A 596 -22.97 78.92 60.08
CA ILE A 596 -24.16 79.18 60.90
C ILE A 596 -24.96 77.88 61.11
N VAL A 597 -25.19 77.11 60.05
CA VAL A 597 -25.86 75.79 60.13
C VAL A 597 -25.08 74.84 61.05
N GLY A 598 -23.75 74.81 60.96
CA GLY A 598 -22.90 74.02 61.84
C GLY A 598 -23.05 74.39 63.32
N ILE A 599 -23.09 75.69 63.64
CA ILE A 599 -23.30 76.17 65.02
C ILE A 599 -24.70 75.79 65.52
N VAL A 600 -25.74 75.92 64.69
CA VAL A 600 -27.11 75.53 65.04
C VAL A 600 -27.20 74.02 65.30
N LEU A 601 -26.64 73.19 64.43
CA LEU A 601 -26.60 71.73 64.62
C LEU A 601 -25.82 71.32 65.88
N TRP A 602 -24.76 72.04 66.22
CA TRP A 602 -24.01 71.80 67.45
C TRP A 602 -24.83 72.18 68.69
N LYS A 603 -25.53 73.31 68.68
CA LYS A 603 -26.39 73.76 69.79
C LYS A 603 -27.65 72.90 69.95
N LEU A 604 -28.18 72.33 68.87
CA LEU A 604 -29.29 71.37 68.89
C LEU A 604 -28.88 69.95 69.31
N GLY A 605 -27.60 69.74 69.68
CA GLY A 605 -27.14 68.47 70.24
C GLY A 605 -27.00 67.33 69.23
N PHE A 606 -27.07 67.63 67.93
CA PHE A 606 -26.98 66.65 66.83
C PHE A 606 -25.69 65.80 66.88
N PHE A 607 -24.60 66.36 67.41
CA PHE A 607 -23.30 65.67 67.50
C PHE A 607 -23.05 64.92 68.82
N LYS A 608 -24.02 64.83 69.75
CA LYS A 608 -23.90 64.01 70.97
C LYS A 608 -24.32 62.55 70.71
N ARG A 609 -23.36 61.71 70.29
CA ARG A 609 -23.58 60.30 69.92
C ARG A 609 -23.59 59.35 71.14
N ASN A 610 -24.79 59.01 71.63
CA ASN A 610 -25.02 58.10 72.77
C ASN A 610 -24.89 56.60 72.47
N LYS A 611 -24.63 56.20 71.21
CA LYS A 611 -24.56 54.79 70.76
C LYS A 611 -23.25 54.07 71.10
N ARG A 612 -22.16 54.77 71.45
CA ARG A 612 -20.85 54.13 71.74
C ARG A 612 -20.83 53.47 73.13
N GLN A 613 -21.50 54.07 74.12
CA GLN A 613 -21.59 53.51 75.47
C GLN A 613 -22.38 52.18 75.52
N GLN A 614 -23.48 52.09 74.77
CA GLN A 614 -24.28 50.85 74.68
C GLN A 614 -23.50 49.68 74.04
N VAL A 615 -22.64 49.97 73.05
CA VAL A 615 -21.81 48.95 72.39
C VAL A 615 -20.69 48.44 73.32
N ASP A 616 -20.09 49.32 74.13
CA ASP A 616 -19.03 48.91 75.06
C ASP A 616 -19.58 48.11 76.25
N GLU A 617 -20.80 48.39 76.71
CA GLU A 617 -21.47 47.58 77.74
C GLU A 617 -21.86 46.19 77.21
N TYR A 618 -22.33 46.09 75.97
CA TYR A 618 -22.60 44.80 75.32
C TYR A 618 -21.30 43.97 75.17
N LYS A 619 -20.20 44.59 74.72
CA LYS A 619 -18.89 43.91 74.61
C LYS A 619 -18.38 43.40 75.96
N ARG A 620 -18.58 44.14 77.06
CA ARG A 620 -18.20 43.68 78.41
C ARG A 620 -19.03 42.47 78.86
N ARG A 621 -20.36 42.46 78.62
CA ARG A 621 -21.21 41.29 78.93
C ARG A 621 -20.80 40.05 78.14
N THR A 622 -20.50 40.18 76.85
CA THR A 622 -20.05 39.04 76.02
C THR A 622 -18.68 38.50 76.45
N ALA A 623 -17.77 39.37 76.90
CA ALA A 623 -16.45 38.95 77.40
C ALA A 623 -16.54 38.17 78.73
N ILE A 624 -17.45 38.57 79.64
CA ILE A 624 -17.69 37.87 80.91
C ILE A 624 -18.29 36.47 80.66
N MET A 625 -19.28 36.36 79.77
CA MET A 625 -19.87 35.05 79.39
C MET A 625 -18.84 34.11 78.75
N LYS A 626 -17.92 34.62 77.91
CA LYS A 626 -16.82 33.81 77.33
C LYS A 626 -15.80 33.33 78.36
N ARG A 627 -15.57 34.06 79.45
CA ARG A 627 -14.70 33.61 80.55
C ARG A 627 -15.37 32.53 81.42
N GLN A 628 -16.67 32.66 81.68
CA GLN A 628 -17.44 31.63 82.42
C GLN A 628 -17.54 30.30 81.65
N SER A 629 -17.69 30.32 80.32
CA SER A 629 -17.70 29.10 79.50
C SER A 629 -16.33 28.43 79.34
N ARG A 630 -15.23 29.18 79.46
CA ARG A 630 -13.86 28.61 79.53
C ARG A 630 -13.57 27.99 80.89
N MET A 631 -14.04 28.57 81.99
CA MET A 631 -13.88 27.99 83.32
C MET A 631 -14.73 26.72 83.52
N SER A 632 -15.94 26.65 82.94
CA SER A 632 -16.76 25.42 82.98
C SER A 632 -16.23 24.28 82.10
N LYS A 633 -15.47 24.60 81.03
CA LYS A 633 -14.76 23.60 80.21
C LYS A 633 -13.46 23.08 80.88
N MET A 634 -12.78 23.89 81.69
CA MET A 634 -11.59 23.44 82.44
C MET A 634 -11.95 22.62 83.68
N SER A 635 -13.14 22.81 84.29
CA SER A 635 -13.62 21.95 85.39
C SER A 635 -14.13 20.57 84.94
N ALA A 636 -14.29 20.34 83.62
CA ALA A 636 -14.77 19.07 83.06
C ALA A 636 -13.65 18.13 82.58
N VAL A 637 -12.37 18.52 82.65
CA VAL A 637 -11.20 17.70 82.24
C VAL A 637 -10.38 17.20 83.44
N SER A 638 -10.69 17.64 84.68
CA SER A 638 -10.07 17.15 85.92
C SER A 638 -10.92 16.11 86.70
N LYS A 639 -11.95 15.54 86.05
CA LYS A 639 -12.63 14.31 86.48
C LYS A 639 -12.59 13.28 85.35
N LYS A 640 -11.39 12.80 85.08
CA LYS A 640 -11.09 11.39 84.83
C LYS A 640 -9.73 11.06 85.40
#